data_AF-A0A2W4VDN3-F1
#
_entry.id   AF-A0A2W4VDN3-F1
#
_cell.length_a   1.000
_cell.length_b   1.000
_cell.length_c   1.000
_cell.angle_alpha   90.00
_cell.angle_beta   90.00
_cell.angle_gamma   90.00
#
_symmetry.space_group_name_H-M   'P 1'
#
loop_
_entity.id
_entity.type
_entity.pdbx_description
1 polymer ?
#
loop_
_entity_poly.entity_id
_entity_poly.type
_entity_poly.pdbx_seq_one_letter_code
_entity_poly.pdbx_strand_id
1 'polypeptide(L)'
;MIALSFSALLVACGSEDSALSNNPGTNTPVNPQETAQCNEQSWFAGVTEICNGVLVYRDYVYDDYGADTGLLSPSPALLNLASRGGQLGNPLANTPGLLSPTAGDSRYPAGAENTADLVELRISRQGNTYSASFEMNALYEAGQTIAAMAVDTDDNPATGTETLMGLTVQGADVVYEFNAGNPDSNLITGTFPAPANNTFKIWAVTAQSSGEVMNVAFRGPDEEAGAEGTIPSQVLPNKGNWWEDKQAAALGAGDISQFFAQVNRQKLTPGTTEKAVVDAGFKQRVYTSKYTAPNSTGEGMVLQAESSSPETNSRFCGQYFHFVGKYQPYGVYIPKNGNFDDQRSLQMIMHGCEANHASQINQPGMQAQFGDALDRVLISPLGRGPYGFYSGLSERDVLDVLDDALNTFNIDEDRILVGGYSMGGYGSTRLAALYPDRFAGLSNWVGFTGSILNTPLIGDVLIQGEQALTSALPFALPVSSTIGGIGNISNYLGNLRHIPGTHSYGALDELVQVNTGLDWALKLSQTDGVLYEFYMHLVAEHLTLIALDEWTKEAEFTRNLKRVKNPGRITFKTNEAFAYPEYDIKHDKAYWLSNIKGRSEGDVAMDIESFACPRSTNNFENGQTAGNGPVPFIQTFRRLMGEPVQAASENRFTATLSNVASMRIDTTASCLQNGAAYTVVSDGPVVLNFSNGKVLNLPAGTSTGNL
;
A
#
# COMPACT_ATOMS: atom_id res chain seq x y z
N MET A 1 -24.22 -16.22 12.66
CA MET A 1 -23.77 -17.30 13.57
C MET A 1 -22.79 -18.24 12.86
N ILE A 2 -21.71 -17.69 12.29
CA ILE A 2 -20.59 -18.47 11.69
C ILE A 2 -19.23 -17.93 12.20
N ALA A 3 -19.22 -16.90 13.07
CA ALA A 3 -18.00 -16.24 13.57
C ALA A 3 -17.57 -16.69 14.99
N LEU A 4 -18.11 -17.78 15.53
CA LEU A 4 -17.89 -18.19 16.93
C LEU A 4 -17.17 -19.55 17.09
N SER A 5 -16.55 -20.06 16.03
CA SER A 5 -15.85 -21.36 16.06
C SER A 5 -14.34 -21.24 15.86
N PHE A 6 -13.73 -20.08 16.13
CA PHE A 6 -12.29 -19.83 15.97
C PHE A 6 -11.45 -20.06 17.25
N SER A 7 -11.92 -20.91 18.17
CA SER A 7 -11.21 -21.15 19.43
C SER A 7 -11.24 -22.62 19.82
N ALA A 8 -10.44 -23.44 19.13
CA ALA A 8 -9.80 -24.62 19.70
C ALA A 8 -8.93 -25.30 18.65
N LEU A 9 -7.61 -25.17 18.78
CA LEU A 9 -6.59 -26.21 18.67
C LEU A 9 -5.27 -25.57 18.25
N LEU A 10 -4.40 -25.30 19.23
CA LEU A 10 -2.94 -25.31 19.09
C LEU A 10 -2.35 -25.32 20.51
N VAL A 11 -2.43 -26.48 21.16
CA VAL A 11 -1.59 -26.83 22.30
C VAL A 11 -1.03 -28.22 22.01
N ALA A 12 0.23 -28.28 21.58
CA ALA A 12 1.23 -29.25 22.04
C ALA A 12 2.48 -29.27 21.13
N CYS A 13 3.65 -29.28 21.80
CA CYS A 13 4.99 -29.64 21.33
C CYS A 13 5.70 -28.61 20.43
N GLY A 14 6.91 -28.14 20.72
CA GLY A 14 7.84 -28.45 21.81
C GLY A 14 9.07 -27.55 21.66
N SER A 15 9.63 -27.18 22.80
CA SER A 15 10.85 -26.39 23.00
C SER A 15 12.08 -27.07 22.39
N GLU A 16 12.92 -26.30 21.69
CA GLU A 16 14.37 -26.45 21.78
C GLU A 16 15.07 -25.13 21.41
N ASP A 17 15.87 -24.65 22.35
CA ASP A 17 16.64 -23.42 22.29
C ASP A 17 17.62 -23.40 21.12
N SER A 18 17.60 -22.33 20.33
CA SER A 18 18.76 -21.94 19.53
C SER A 18 19.11 -20.48 19.80
N ALA A 19 20.31 -20.31 20.33
CA ALA A 19 20.83 -19.08 20.88
C ALA A 19 20.94 -17.96 19.83
N LEU A 20 20.27 -16.84 20.10
CA LEU A 20 20.47 -15.57 19.41
C LEU A 20 21.87 -15.05 19.71
N SER A 21 22.74 -14.98 18.69
CA SER A 21 24.02 -14.28 18.82
C SER A 21 23.77 -12.78 18.78
N ASN A 22 23.91 -12.12 19.94
CA ASN A 22 24.02 -10.67 20.03
C ASN A 22 25.26 -10.19 19.25
N ASN A 23 25.04 -9.45 18.17
CA ASN A 23 26.07 -8.61 17.57
C ASN A 23 25.68 -7.14 17.82
N PRO A 24 26.55 -6.33 18.45
CA PRO A 24 26.27 -4.91 18.65
C PRO A 24 26.42 -4.20 17.30
N GLY A 25 25.28 -3.84 16.71
CA GLY A 25 25.23 -3.05 15.47
C GLY A 25 25.85 -1.68 15.66
N THR A 26 26.72 -1.28 14.75
CA THR A 26 27.24 0.08 14.63
C THR A 26 26.13 0.99 14.12
N ASN A 27 25.58 1.83 15.01
CA ASN A 27 24.62 2.90 14.70
C ASN A 27 25.23 3.91 13.72
N THR A 28 25.11 3.65 12.42
CA THR A 28 25.38 4.66 11.38
C THR A 28 24.02 5.24 10.99
N PRO A 29 23.75 6.53 11.28
CA PRO A 29 22.48 7.16 10.97
C PRO A 29 22.18 7.06 9.48
N VAL A 30 20.95 6.68 9.17
CA VAL A 30 20.43 6.64 7.81
C VAL A 30 20.12 8.07 7.38
N ASN A 31 20.55 8.47 6.19
CA ASN A 31 20.23 9.79 5.64
C ASN A 31 19.44 9.58 4.34
N PRO A 32 18.11 9.31 4.43
CA PRO A 32 17.26 9.42 3.26
C PRO A 32 17.48 10.81 2.67
N GLN A 33 17.62 10.93 1.35
CA GLN A 33 17.80 12.25 0.74
C GLN A 33 16.48 13.03 0.81
N GLU A 34 16.13 13.59 1.97
CA GLU A 34 15.09 14.63 2.03
C GLU A 34 15.70 15.91 1.44
N THR A 35 15.38 16.16 0.18
CA THR A 35 15.80 17.34 -0.57
C THR A 35 15.19 18.59 0.05
N ALA A 36 16.03 19.58 0.37
CA ALA A 36 15.64 20.80 1.07
C ALA A 36 14.41 21.49 0.44
N GLN A 37 13.28 21.52 1.15
CA GLN A 37 12.26 22.55 0.98
C GLN A 37 11.28 22.56 2.16
N CYS A 38 11.12 23.70 2.82
CA CYS A 38 10.23 23.89 3.98
C CYS A 38 8.72 23.62 3.74
N ASN A 39 8.36 23.23 2.52
CA ASN A 39 7.01 23.00 2.00
C ASN A 39 6.95 21.61 1.30
N GLU A 40 7.59 20.60 1.86
CA GLU A 40 7.53 19.24 1.30
C GLU A 40 6.07 18.77 1.17
N GLN A 41 5.77 18.10 0.06
CA GLN A 41 4.47 17.47 -0.16
C GLN A 41 4.43 16.04 0.40
N SER A 42 5.51 15.60 1.04
CA SER A 42 5.71 14.26 1.59
C SER A 42 6.66 14.31 2.78
N TRP A 43 6.51 13.42 3.77
CA TRP A 43 7.39 13.37 4.94
C TRP A 43 7.39 12.01 5.61
N PHE A 44 8.38 11.76 6.47
CA PHE A 44 8.27 10.74 7.53
C PHE A 44 7.47 11.27 8.71
N ALA A 45 6.48 10.51 9.18
CA ALA A 45 5.67 10.89 10.32
C ALA A 45 6.47 10.88 11.64
N GLY A 46 6.03 11.70 12.60
CA GLY A 46 6.64 11.85 13.91
C GLY A 46 7.91 12.70 13.97
N VAL A 47 8.34 13.28 12.84
CA VAL A 47 9.61 14.03 12.78
C VAL A 47 9.44 15.50 13.19
N THR A 48 10.53 16.07 13.72
CA THR A 48 10.64 17.51 13.98
C THR A 48 11.82 18.08 13.21
N GLU A 49 11.61 19.20 12.54
CA GLU A 49 12.62 19.90 11.73
C GLU A 49 12.59 21.41 11.99
N ILE A 50 13.66 22.10 11.60
CA ILE A 50 13.70 23.56 11.53
C ILE A 50 13.71 23.96 10.06
N CYS A 51 12.76 24.78 9.67
CA CYS A 51 12.51 25.18 8.30
C CYS A 51 12.52 26.71 8.19
N ASN A 52 13.62 27.29 7.71
CA ASN A 52 13.79 28.75 7.59
C ASN A 52 13.44 29.51 8.88
N GLY A 53 13.88 28.98 10.03
CA GLY A 53 13.60 29.54 11.35
C GLY A 53 12.22 29.24 11.92
N VAL A 54 11.47 28.30 11.33
CA VAL A 54 10.20 27.79 11.84
C VAL A 54 10.41 26.37 12.34
N LEU A 55 10.00 26.05 13.57
CA LEU A 55 9.95 24.66 14.01
C LEU A 55 8.71 24.02 13.40
N VAL A 56 8.89 22.88 12.75
CA VAL A 56 7.83 22.11 12.11
C VAL A 56 7.86 20.71 12.68
N TYR A 57 6.80 20.32 13.37
CA TYR A 57 6.53 18.92 13.69
C TYR A 57 5.53 18.37 12.69
N ARG A 58 5.84 17.20 12.14
CA ARG A 58 4.96 16.50 11.20
C ARG A 58 4.50 15.23 11.84
N ASP A 59 3.20 15.09 11.99
CA ASP A 59 2.63 14.01 12.77
C ASP A 59 2.37 12.76 11.91
N TYR A 60 1.98 11.69 12.60
CA TYR A 60 1.27 10.57 11.96
C TYR A 60 -0.15 11.03 11.58
N VAL A 61 -0.75 10.34 10.62
CA VAL A 61 -2.11 10.67 10.17
C VAL A 61 -3.03 9.47 10.31
N TYR A 62 -4.31 9.79 10.52
CA TYR A 62 -5.39 8.84 10.78
C TYR A 62 -5.21 8.02 12.05
N ASP A 63 -4.62 8.61 13.08
CA ASP A 63 -4.19 7.92 14.30
C ASP A 63 -4.77 8.52 15.60
N ASP A 64 -5.70 9.45 15.49
CA ASP A 64 -6.38 10.14 16.59
C ASP A 64 -7.44 9.28 17.33
N TYR A 65 -7.04 8.10 17.82
CA TYR A 65 -7.90 7.16 18.57
C TYR A 65 -7.81 7.31 20.10
N GLY A 66 -7.07 8.30 20.60
CA GLY A 66 -6.98 8.63 22.02
C GLY A 66 -6.38 7.53 22.90
N ALA A 67 -6.81 7.48 24.16
CA ALA A 67 -6.23 6.63 25.20
C ALA A 67 -6.51 5.12 25.02
N ASP A 68 -5.55 4.28 25.42
CA ASP A 68 -5.81 2.87 25.73
C ASP A 68 -6.28 2.75 27.18
N THR A 69 -7.53 2.37 27.37
CA THR A 69 -8.19 2.24 28.68
C THR A 69 -8.21 0.79 29.21
N GLY A 70 -7.54 -0.14 28.53
CA GLY A 70 -7.36 -1.53 28.92
C GLY A 70 -8.31 -2.50 28.22
N LEU A 71 -9.00 -3.38 28.96
CA LEU A 71 -9.97 -4.34 28.39
C LEU A 71 -11.41 -3.82 28.41
N LEU A 72 -11.66 -2.80 29.24
CA LEU A 72 -12.98 -2.19 29.47
C LEU A 72 -12.87 -0.69 29.20
N SER A 73 -13.52 -0.21 28.13
CA SER A 73 -13.61 1.23 27.87
C SER A 73 -14.67 1.85 28.78
N PRO A 74 -14.42 3.04 29.33
CA PRO A 74 -15.38 3.71 30.18
C PRO A 74 -16.58 4.30 29.43
N SER A 75 -16.57 4.41 28.09
CA SER A 75 -17.67 5.09 27.38
C SER A 75 -17.83 4.71 25.89
N PRO A 76 -18.93 4.03 25.50
CA PRO A 76 -19.85 3.28 26.36
C PRO A 76 -19.13 2.06 26.97
N ALA A 77 -19.49 1.66 28.20
CA ALA A 77 -18.94 0.48 28.88
C ALA A 77 -19.10 -0.81 28.07
N LEU A 78 -18.13 -1.10 27.23
CA LEU A 78 -18.08 -2.20 26.28
C LEU A 78 -16.72 -2.89 26.37
N LEU A 79 -16.65 -4.14 25.92
CA LEU A 79 -15.36 -4.80 25.72
C LEU A 79 -14.60 -4.03 24.65
N ASN A 80 -13.35 -3.65 24.91
CA ASN A 80 -12.52 -2.90 23.95
C ASN A 80 -12.31 -3.64 22.63
N LEU A 81 -12.39 -4.97 22.66
CA LEU A 81 -12.43 -5.82 21.47
C LEU A 81 -13.60 -5.48 20.52
N ALA A 82 -14.69 -4.92 21.03
CA ALA A 82 -15.86 -4.54 20.25
C ALA A 82 -15.76 -3.12 19.65
N SER A 83 -14.82 -2.27 20.05
CA SER A 83 -14.64 -0.93 19.45
C SER A 83 -13.39 -0.84 18.57
N ARG A 84 -12.33 -1.59 18.88
CA ARG A 84 -11.06 -1.53 18.13
C ARG A 84 -11.11 -2.13 16.72
N GLY A 85 -12.16 -2.89 16.39
CA GLY A 85 -12.30 -3.57 15.09
C GLY A 85 -13.08 -2.78 14.04
N GLY A 86 -13.45 -3.47 12.96
CA GLY A 86 -14.11 -2.90 11.78
C GLY A 86 -15.61 -2.67 11.92
N GLN A 87 -16.13 -1.66 11.22
CA GLN A 87 -17.53 -1.21 11.29
C GLN A 87 -18.57 -2.20 10.74
N LEU A 88 -18.18 -3.19 9.93
CA LEU A 88 -19.12 -4.05 9.22
C LEU A 88 -19.99 -4.88 10.21
N GLY A 89 -21.23 -4.44 10.42
CA GLY A 89 -22.15 -5.05 11.39
C GLY A 89 -21.91 -4.62 12.85
N ASN A 90 -21.00 -3.68 13.09
CA ASN A 90 -20.63 -3.18 14.40
C ASN A 90 -20.65 -1.64 14.45
N PRO A 91 -21.70 -1.01 15.00
CA PRO A 91 -21.81 0.44 15.05
C PRO A 91 -20.83 1.10 16.03
N LEU A 92 -20.16 0.32 16.88
CA LEU A 92 -19.28 0.78 17.95
C LEU A 92 -17.80 0.76 17.56
N ALA A 93 -17.50 0.26 16.36
CA ALA A 93 -16.15 0.20 15.80
C ALA A 93 -15.57 1.60 15.53
N ASN A 94 -14.26 1.69 15.72
CA ASN A 94 -13.44 2.88 15.53
C ASN A 94 -12.81 2.92 14.14
N THR A 95 -12.69 1.78 13.46
CA THR A 95 -12.08 1.70 12.14
C THR A 95 -13.02 1.13 11.08
N PRO A 96 -12.76 1.43 9.80
CA PRO A 96 -13.44 0.78 8.69
C PRO A 96 -13.17 -0.73 8.53
N GLY A 97 -12.02 -1.21 9.01
CA GLY A 97 -11.49 -2.54 8.71
C GLY A 97 -11.17 -3.37 9.95
N LEU A 98 -11.65 -4.61 9.99
CA LEU A 98 -11.51 -5.53 11.12
C LEU A 98 -10.06 -5.96 11.40
N LEU A 99 -9.23 -6.02 10.36
CA LEU A 99 -7.83 -6.43 10.45
C LEU A 99 -6.89 -5.22 10.58
N SER A 100 -7.44 -4.03 10.88
CA SER A 100 -6.73 -2.77 11.09
C SER A 100 -7.10 -2.17 12.45
N PRO A 101 -6.81 -2.87 13.55
CA PRO A 101 -7.26 -2.43 14.87
C PRO A 101 -6.54 -1.18 15.33
N THR A 102 -7.13 -0.51 16.33
CA THR A 102 -6.53 0.64 17.00
C THR A 102 -5.99 0.25 18.37
N ALA A 103 -4.89 0.87 18.81
CA ALA A 103 -4.46 0.75 20.20
C ALA A 103 -5.36 1.57 21.12
N GLY A 104 -5.71 2.80 20.71
CA GLY A 104 -6.65 3.66 21.41
C GLY A 104 -8.10 3.16 21.31
N ASP A 105 -8.90 3.51 22.31
CA ASP A 105 -10.29 3.06 22.44
C ASP A 105 -11.34 4.09 22.01
N SER A 106 -10.91 5.29 21.66
CA SER A 106 -11.80 6.45 21.53
C SER A 106 -12.48 6.45 20.18
N ARG A 107 -13.80 6.64 20.19
CA ARG A 107 -14.62 6.72 18.97
C ARG A 107 -14.88 8.17 18.63
N TYR A 108 -14.82 8.50 17.34
CA TYR A 108 -15.22 9.81 16.86
C TYR A 108 -16.72 10.08 17.11
N PRO A 109 -17.08 11.31 17.49
CA PRO A 109 -18.45 11.79 17.34
C PRO A 109 -18.84 11.72 15.86
N ALA A 110 -20.12 11.40 15.59
CA ALA A 110 -20.60 11.30 14.21
C ALA A 110 -20.48 12.66 13.50
N GLY A 111 -19.87 12.67 12.32
CA GLY A 111 -19.59 13.90 11.55
C GLY A 111 -18.38 14.68 12.06
N ALA A 112 -17.59 14.11 12.97
CA ALA A 112 -16.33 14.66 13.45
C ALA A 112 -15.19 13.63 13.35
N GLU A 113 -15.35 12.63 12.47
CA GLU A 113 -14.36 11.61 12.20
C GLU A 113 -13.02 12.26 11.84
N ASN A 114 -11.96 11.86 12.55
CA ASN A 114 -10.58 12.28 12.31
C ASN A 114 -10.31 13.80 12.47
N THR A 115 -11.21 14.54 13.10
CA THR A 115 -11.07 16.00 13.26
C THR A 115 -10.03 16.42 14.29
N ALA A 116 -9.59 15.50 15.15
CA ALA A 116 -8.56 15.77 16.16
C ALA A 116 -7.17 15.30 15.70
N ASP A 117 -7.05 14.76 14.49
CA ASP A 117 -5.79 14.30 13.89
C ASP A 117 -4.94 15.47 13.45
N LEU A 118 -3.82 15.66 14.14
CA LEU A 118 -2.83 16.66 13.77
C LEU A 118 -2.08 16.16 12.54
N VAL A 119 -1.84 17.04 11.57
CA VAL A 119 -0.95 16.74 10.43
C VAL A 119 0.38 17.44 10.65
N GLU A 120 0.33 18.71 11.05
CA GLU A 120 1.50 19.54 11.18
C GLU A 120 1.33 20.58 12.29
N LEU A 121 2.36 20.77 13.11
CA LEU A 121 2.46 21.87 14.06
C LEU A 121 3.64 22.78 13.68
N ARG A 122 3.34 24.03 13.34
CA ARG A 122 4.35 25.07 13.07
C ARG A 122 4.44 26.05 14.23
N ILE A 123 5.67 26.31 14.67
CA ILE A 123 5.99 27.32 15.67
C ILE A 123 7.01 28.30 15.10
N SER A 124 6.60 29.56 14.99
CA SER A 124 7.44 30.64 14.46
C SER A 124 7.54 31.79 15.44
N ARG A 125 8.68 32.47 15.45
CA ARG A 125 8.91 33.60 16.34
C ARG A 125 8.56 34.93 15.66
N GLN A 126 7.79 35.76 16.35
CA GLN A 126 7.41 37.10 15.92
C GLN A 126 7.75 38.10 17.04
N GLY A 127 8.98 38.62 17.03
CA GLY A 127 9.44 39.54 18.07
C GLY A 127 9.54 38.91 19.46
N ASN A 128 8.62 39.29 20.36
CA ASN A 128 8.49 38.79 21.74
C ASN A 128 7.34 37.80 21.92
N THR A 129 6.70 37.37 20.83
CA THR A 129 5.65 36.35 20.84
C THR A 129 6.03 35.22 19.89
N TYR A 130 5.50 34.04 20.13
CA TYR A 130 5.49 32.94 19.19
C TYR A 130 4.09 32.80 18.59
N SER A 131 4.03 32.39 17.34
CA SER A 131 2.81 31.96 16.67
C SER A 131 2.84 30.45 16.56
N ALA A 132 1.75 29.80 16.95
CA ALA A 132 1.50 28.38 16.75
C ALA A 132 0.41 28.21 15.69
N SER A 133 0.60 27.24 14.79
CA SER A 133 -0.38 26.85 13.78
C SER A 133 -0.46 25.33 13.76
N PHE A 134 -1.64 24.81 14.06
CA PHE A 134 -1.99 23.40 14.00
C PHE A 134 -2.76 23.18 12.71
N GLU A 135 -2.20 22.42 11.79
CA GLU A 135 -2.91 21.93 10.62
C GLU A 135 -3.55 20.59 10.96
N MET A 136 -4.87 20.52 10.90
CA MET A 136 -5.65 19.33 11.14
C MET A 136 -5.86 18.54 9.83
N ASN A 137 -6.06 17.23 9.94
CA ASN A 137 -6.40 16.40 8.78
C ASN A 137 -7.76 16.77 8.21
N ALA A 138 -8.73 17.00 9.09
CA ALA A 138 -10.03 17.57 8.80
C ALA A 138 -10.47 18.52 9.93
N LEU A 139 -11.21 19.57 9.58
CA LEU A 139 -11.90 20.41 10.55
C LEU A 139 -13.23 20.88 9.96
N TYR A 140 -14.31 20.14 10.22
CA TYR A 140 -15.61 20.45 9.60
C TYR A 140 -16.30 21.66 10.22
N GLU A 141 -16.08 21.90 11.51
CA GLU A 141 -16.64 23.03 12.26
C GLU A 141 -15.59 23.68 13.16
N ALA A 142 -15.64 25.00 13.29
CA ALA A 142 -14.61 25.81 13.97
C ALA A 142 -14.33 25.43 15.44
N GLY A 143 -15.30 24.80 16.12
CA GLY A 143 -15.23 24.44 17.54
C GLY A 143 -15.27 22.93 17.81
N GLN A 144 -15.12 22.09 16.78
CA GLN A 144 -15.12 20.62 16.97
C GLN A 144 -13.85 20.12 17.68
N THR A 145 -12.73 20.80 17.46
CA THR A 145 -11.42 20.43 17.96
C THR A 145 -10.80 21.58 18.73
N ILE A 146 -10.13 21.23 19.83
CA ILE A 146 -9.35 22.13 20.68
C ILE A 146 -7.88 21.75 20.50
N ALA A 147 -7.02 22.73 20.21
CA ALA A 147 -5.58 22.54 20.32
C ALA A 147 -5.08 23.18 21.61
N ALA A 148 -4.14 22.54 22.31
CA ALA A 148 -3.56 23.08 23.53
C ALA A 148 -2.05 22.81 23.59
N MET A 149 -1.33 23.70 24.27
CA MET A 149 0.12 23.59 24.47
C MET A 149 0.48 23.84 25.93
N ALA A 150 1.42 23.06 26.45
CA ALA A 150 2.09 23.35 27.71
C ALA A 150 3.53 23.78 27.43
N VAL A 151 4.04 24.73 28.23
CA VAL A 151 5.39 25.28 28.10
C VAL A 151 6.10 25.23 29.45
N ASP A 152 7.24 24.55 29.48
CA ASP A 152 8.25 24.65 30.55
C ASP A 152 9.18 25.80 30.17
N THR A 153 8.96 26.96 30.81
CA THR A 153 9.59 28.23 30.43
C THR A 153 11.02 28.35 30.92
N ASP A 154 11.42 27.53 31.90
CA ASP A 154 12.75 27.53 32.48
C ASP A 154 13.60 26.28 32.20
N ASP A 155 13.05 25.30 31.48
CA ASP A 155 13.66 24.00 31.12
C ASP A 155 14.05 23.18 32.36
N ASN A 156 13.31 23.33 33.46
CA ASN A 156 13.58 22.68 34.73
C ASN A 156 12.43 21.74 35.15
N PRO A 157 12.63 20.41 35.11
CA PRO A 157 11.58 19.44 35.40
C PRO A 157 11.17 19.36 36.89
N ALA A 158 11.83 20.13 37.77
CA ALA A 158 11.48 20.25 39.18
C ALA A 158 10.59 21.47 39.49
N THR A 159 10.42 22.37 38.52
CA THR A 159 9.47 23.49 38.55
C THR A 159 8.25 23.14 37.70
N GLY A 160 7.27 24.05 37.60
CA GLY A 160 6.01 23.78 36.92
C GLY A 160 5.04 22.85 37.69
N THR A 161 3.77 23.24 37.75
CA THR A 161 2.69 22.42 38.34
C THR A 161 1.48 22.32 37.44
N GLU A 162 1.58 22.82 36.21
CA GLU A 162 0.48 22.82 35.27
C GLU A 162 0.23 21.42 34.70
N THR A 163 -1.00 21.23 34.23
CA THR A 163 -1.42 20.02 33.53
C THR A 163 -2.01 20.41 32.18
N LEU A 164 -1.79 19.59 31.16
CA LEU A 164 -2.30 19.86 29.82
C LEU A 164 -3.60 19.09 29.60
N MET A 165 -4.74 19.78 29.72
CA MET A 165 -6.07 19.15 29.63
C MET A 165 -6.26 17.96 30.58
N GLY A 166 -5.69 18.06 31.79
CA GLY A 166 -5.73 17.00 32.81
C GLY A 166 -4.63 15.93 32.68
N LEU A 167 -3.77 16.03 31.67
CA LEU A 167 -2.60 15.16 31.50
C LEU A 167 -1.37 15.72 32.22
N THR A 168 -0.54 14.82 32.75
CA THR A 168 0.73 15.16 33.36
C THR A 168 1.74 15.56 32.28
N VAL A 169 2.39 16.72 32.51
CA VAL A 169 3.47 17.27 31.70
C VAL A 169 4.55 17.80 32.65
N GLN A 170 5.51 16.95 33.00
CA GLN A 170 6.50 17.26 34.03
C GLN A 170 7.35 18.48 33.66
N GLY A 171 7.27 19.54 34.47
CA GLY A 171 8.02 20.79 34.23
C GLY A 171 7.17 21.94 33.69
N ALA A 172 5.91 21.71 33.28
CA ALA A 172 5.12 22.76 32.64
C ALA A 172 4.74 23.90 33.59
N ASP A 173 5.08 25.13 33.21
CA ASP A 173 4.79 26.36 33.97
C ASP A 173 3.49 27.04 33.54
N VAL A 174 3.10 26.88 32.26
CA VAL A 174 1.97 27.58 31.67
C VAL A 174 1.34 26.77 30.55
N VAL A 175 0.02 26.90 30.39
CA VAL A 175 -0.77 26.27 29.35
C VAL A 175 -1.48 27.33 28.51
N TYR A 176 -1.54 27.08 27.20
CA TYR A 176 -2.26 27.89 26.22
C TYR A 176 -3.25 27.01 25.46
N GLU A 177 -4.51 27.44 25.41
CA GLU A 177 -5.56 26.79 24.63
C GLU A 177 -5.92 27.62 23.40
N PHE A 178 -6.19 26.93 22.30
CA PHE A 178 -6.54 27.48 21.01
C PHE A 178 -7.87 26.87 20.56
N ASN A 179 -8.96 27.59 20.83
CA ASN A 179 -10.34 27.11 20.65
C ASN A 179 -11.01 27.67 19.39
N ALA A 180 -10.25 28.32 18.51
CA ALA A 180 -10.76 28.98 17.31
C ALA A 180 -10.11 28.36 16.06
N GLY A 181 -10.75 27.31 15.53
CA GLY A 181 -10.38 26.70 14.27
C GLY A 181 -11.02 27.38 13.06
N ASN A 182 -10.37 27.26 11.90
CA ASN A 182 -10.90 27.70 10.61
C ASN A 182 -11.13 26.49 9.70
N PRO A 183 -12.39 26.06 9.51
CA PRO A 183 -12.75 24.96 8.63
C PRO A 183 -12.32 25.14 7.16
N ASP A 184 -12.24 26.38 6.66
CA ASP A 184 -11.86 26.62 5.27
C ASP A 184 -10.38 26.32 4.99
N SER A 185 -9.55 26.24 6.03
CA SER A 185 -8.12 26.00 5.93
C SER A 185 -7.60 24.84 6.77
N ASN A 186 -8.46 24.18 7.56
CA ASN A 186 -8.09 23.22 8.61
C ASN A 186 -7.03 23.70 9.59
N LEU A 187 -7.03 25.00 9.91
CA LEU A 187 -6.04 25.57 10.81
C LEU A 187 -6.66 25.98 12.13
N ILE A 188 -6.01 25.58 13.23
CA ILE A 188 -6.19 26.20 14.54
C ILE A 188 -4.92 27.03 14.81
N THR A 189 -5.07 28.32 15.05
CA THR A 189 -3.92 29.23 15.22
C THR A 189 -4.02 30.06 16.48
N GLY A 190 -2.86 30.46 17.00
CA GLY A 190 -2.81 31.44 18.06
C GLY A 190 -1.39 31.86 18.40
N THR A 191 -1.26 32.65 19.45
CA THR A 191 0.02 33.21 19.87
C THR A 191 0.24 33.03 21.35
N PHE A 192 1.50 32.86 21.75
CA PHE A 192 1.91 32.83 23.15
C PHE A 192 3.15 33.69 23.40
N PRO A 193 3.35 34.24 24.61
CA PRO A 193 4.53 35.02 24.96
C PRO A 193 5.83 34.21 24.82
N ALA A 194 6.91 34.87 24.39
CA ALA A 194 8.21 34.24 24.38
C ALA A 194 8.74 34.01 25.81
N PRO A 195 9.16 32.78 26.16
CA PRO A 195 9.86 32.53 27.42
C PRO A 195 11.12 33.38 27.54
N ALA A 196 11.51 33.71 28.78
CA ALA A 196 12.70 34.52 29.04
C ALA A 196 13.99 33.77 28.67
N ASN A 197 13.99 32.44 28.84
CA ASN A 197 15.13 31.58 28.54
C ASN A 197 15.30 31.34 27.04
N ASN A 198 16.53 31.04 26.63
CA ASN A 198 16.84 30.74 25.23
C ASN A 198 16.40 29.32 24.81
N THR A 199 16.28 28.41 25.77
CA THR A 199 15.81 27.05 25.60
C THR A 199 14.62 26.82 26.52
N PHE A 200 13.62 26.11 26.02
CA PHE A 200 12.39 25.78 26.74
C PHE A 200 11.76 24.53 26.10
N LYS A 201 10.86 23.85 26.81
CA LYS A 201 10.15 22.69 26.27
C LYS A 201 8.71 23.02 25.95
N ILE A 202 8.17 22.32 24.96
CA ILE A 202 6.79 22.41 24.55
C ILE A 202 6.20 21.01 24.43
N TRP A 203 5.01 20.83 25.00
CA TRP A 203 4.09 19.74 24.70
C TRP A 203 2.89 20.31 23.96
N ALA A 204 2.29 19.55 23.06
CA ALA A 204 1.09 19.97 22.38
C ALA A 204 0.15 18.78 22.16
N VAL A 205 -1.15 19.05 22.26
CA VAL A 205 -2.21 18.05 22.09
C VAL A 205 -3.37 18.64 21.28
N THR A 206 -4.13 17.75 20.66
CA THR A 206 -5.42 18.04 20.06
C THR A 206 -6.49 17.16 20.70
N ALA A 207 -7.63 17.77 20.98
CA ALA A 207 -8.72 17.18 21.74
C ALA A 207 -10.05 17.45 21.05
N GLN A 208 -11.02 16.57 21.28
CA GLN A 208 -12.41 16.86 20.93
C GLN A 208 -12.92 18.06 21.75
N SER A 209 -13.99 18.69 21.28
CA SER A 209 -14.70 19.76 22.01
C SER A 209 -15.14 19.39 23.44
N SER A 210 -15.24 18.10 23.76
CA SER A 210 -15.50 17.58 25.11
C SER A 210 -14.31 17.74 26.07
N GLY A 211 -13.11 18.03 25.55
CA GLY A 211 -11.84 18.01 26.26
C GLY A 211 -11.13 16.66 26.24
N GLU A 212 -11.67 15.65 25.58
CA GLU A 212 -11.03 14.34 25.39
C GLU A 212 -9.85 14.46 24.42
N VAL A 213 -8.63 14.28 24.93
CA VAL A 213 -7.40 14.32 24.13
C VAL A 213 -7.31 13.09 23.24
N MET A 214 -7.16 13.30 21.94
CA MET A 214 -7.14 12.25 20.93
C MET A 214 -5.74 12.02 20.33
N ASN A 215 -4.92 13.06 20.27
CA ASN A 215 -3.62 13.06 19.60
C ASN A 215 -2.61 13.95 20.35
N VAL A 216 -1.34 13.54 20.34
CA VAL A 216 -0.20 14.17 21.01
C VAL A 216 0.92 14.43 20.00
N ALA A 217 1.46 15.65 19.98
CA ALA A 217 2.59 16.01 19.14
C ALA A 217 3.94 15.56 19.72
N PHE A 218 5.00 15.62 18.91
CA PHE A 218 6.40 15.33 19.28
C PHE A 218 6.66 13.88 19.74
N ARG A 219 6.00 12.91 19.09
CA ARG A 219 6.13 11.48 19.40
C ARG A 219 7.44 10.85 18.91
N GLY A 220 8.09 11.50 17.94
CA GLY A 220 9.29 10.99 17.29
C GLY A 220 8.96 9.96 16.20
N PRO A 221 9.91 9.67 15.31
CA PRO A 221 9.71 8.75 14.19
C PRO A 221 9.67 7.27 14.59
N ASP A 222 9.84 6.95 15.87
CA ASP A 222 9.88 5.59 16.41
C ASP A 222 8.57 5.16 17.08
N GLU A 223 7.45 5.87 16.85
CA GLU A 223 6.13 5.40 17.24
C GLU A 223 5.82 4.02 16.64
N GLU A 224 4.96 3.24 17.29
CA GLU A 224 4.73 1.83 16.98
C GLU A 224 3.33 1.57 16.41
N ALA A 225 3.27 0.73 15.38
CA ALA A 225 2.05 0.07 14.90
C ALA A 225 2.15 -1.43 15.20
N GLY A 226 1.92 -1.84 16.44
CA GLY A 226 2.30 -3.17 16.92
C GLY A 226 1.35 -4.34 16.62
N ALA A 227 0.24 -4.14 15.90
CA ALA A 227 -0.59 -5.26 15.44
C ALA A 227 -0.05 -5.83 14.12
N GLU A 228 0.71 -6.93 14.21
CA GLU A 228 1.45 -7.55 13.09
C GLU A 228 0.57 -8.25 12.03
N GLY A 229 -0.71 -7.89 11.93
CA GLY A 229 -1.62 -8.45 10.92
C GLY A 229 -2.02 -9.91 11.17
N THR A 230 -1.73 -10.47 12.35
CA THR A 230 -1.99 -11.88 12.71
C THR A 230 -2.87 -11.99 13.95
N ILE A 231 -3.60 -13.10 14.11
CA ILE A 231 -4.28 -13.43 15.37
C ILE A 231 -3.30 -14.27 16.21
N PRO A 232 -3.04 -13.91 17.50
CA PRO A 232 -3.79 -12.98 18.32
C PRO A 232 -3.27 -11.53 18.36
N SER A 233 -2.19 -11.15 17.67
CA SER A 233 -1.59 -9.81 17.80
C SER A 233 -2.60 -8.68 17.54
N GLN A 234 -3.50 -8.85 16.58
CA GLN A 234 -4.59 -7.92 16.24
C GLN A 234 -5.66 -7.73 17.32
N VAL A 235 -5.69 -8.58 18.37
CA VAL A 235 -6.69 -8.50 19.45
C VAL A 235 -6.04 -8.24 20.81
N LEU A 236 -4.74 -7.97 20.84
CA LEU A 236 -4.04 -7.66 22.08
C LEU A 236 -4.27 -6.21 22.51
N PRO A 237 -4.39 -5.94 23.82
CA PRO A 237 -4.38 -4.57 24.35
C PRO A 237 -3.08 -3.84 23.99
N ASN A 238 -3.16 -2.54 23.77
CA ASN A 238 -2.08 -1.62 23.39
C ASN A 238 -1.38 -1.94 22.06
N LYS A 239 -2.06 -2.59 21.12
CA LYS A 239 -1.51 -2.95 19.80
C LYS A 239 -2.46 -2.52 18.69
N GLY A 240 -2.03 -1.56 17.89
CA GLY A 240 -2.77 -0.99 16.77
C GLY A 240 -1.97 -0.96 15.47
N ASN A 241 -2.62 -0.50 14.40
CA ASN A 241 -2.08 -0.46 13.04
C ASN A 241 -1.87 0.97 12.51
N TRP A 242 -1.98 2.01 13.35
CA TRP A 242 -2.02 3.41 12.93
C TRP A 242 -0.86 4.24 13.48
N TRP A 243 0.19 3.60 14.02
CA TRP A 243 1.29 4.28 14.70
C TRP A 243 0.81 5.13 15.87
N GLU A 244 0.11 4.51 16.80
CA GLU A 244 -0.51 5.17 17.94
C GLU A 244 -0.30 4.41 19.26
N ASP A 245 0.48 3.33 19.28
CA ASP A 245 0.64 2.46 20.45
C ASP A 245 1.22 3.22 21.67
N LYS A 246 2.32 3.98 21.52
CA LYS A 246 2.94 4.71 22.64
C LYS A 246 2.09 5.91 23.04
N GLN A 247 1.52 6.62 22.07
CA GLN A 247 0.54 7.68 22.32
C GLN A 247 -0.63 7.17 23.16
N ALA A 248 -1.30 6.12 22.72
CA ALA A 248 -2.49 5.57 23.37
C ALA A 248 -2.16 5.10 24.79
N ALA A 249 -1.02 4.42 24.97
CA ALA A 249 -0.56 3.99 26.29
C ALA A 249 -0.27 5.19 27.24
N ALA A 250 0.37 6.24 26.74
CA ALA A 250 0.66 7.45 27.51
C ALA A 250 -0.61 8.22 27.92
N LEU A 251 -1.54 8.38 26.98
CA LEU A 251 -2.85 8.97 27.24
C LEU A 251 -3.63 8.15 28.27
N GLY A 252 -3.60 6.82 28.16
CA GLY A 252 -4.20 5.90 29.14
C GLY A 252 -3.56 5.99 30.53
N ALA A 253 -2.25 6.22 30.60
CA ALA A 253 -1.53 6.45 31.85
C ALA A 253 -1.77 7.86 32.45
N GLY A 254 -2.29 8.80 31.65
CA GLY A 254 -2.46 10.20 32.05
C GLY A 254 -1.15 10.98 32.14
N ASP A 255 -0.09 10.52 31.47
CA ASP A 255 1.24 11.13 31.48
C ASP A 255 1.85 11.12 30.07
N ILE A 256 2.04 12.33 29.54
CA ILE A 256 2.62 12.58 28.22
C ILE A 256 3.96 13.30 28.30
N SER A 257 4.61 13.29 29.47
CA SER A 257 5.83 14.05 29.74
C SER A 257 6.96 13.73 28.75
N GLN A 258 7.00 12.51 28.20
CA GLN A 258 7.99 12.10 27.19
C GLN A 258 7.84 12.77 25.81
N PHE A 259 6.67 13.32 25.46
CA PHE A 259 6.37 13.82 24.12
C PHE A 259 6.54 15.34 24.03
N PHE A 260 7.80 15.80 24.03
CA PHE A 260 8.12 17.23 23.95
C PHE A 260 9.10 17.57 22.84
N ALA A 261 9.01 18.81 22.35
CA ALA A 261 10.09 19.45 21.61
C ALA A 261 10.89 20.37 22.53
N GLN A 262 12.21 20.25 22.48
CA GLN A 262 13.10 21.27 23.03
C GLN A 262 13.31 22.39 22.00
N VAL A 263 12.80 23.57 22.31
CA VAL A 263 12.88 24.73 21.43
C VAL A 263 14.09 25.57 21.78
N ASN A 264 14.98 25.78 20.80
CA ASN A 264 16.07 26.74 20.92
C ASN A 264 15.74 28.01 20.12
N ARG A 265 15.56 29.13 20.83
CA ARG A 265 15.24 30.44 20.27
C ARG A 265 16.20 30.90 19.17
N GLN A 266 17.47 30.50 19.24
CA GLN A 266 18.47 30.89 18.24
C GLN A 266 18.24 30.20 16.90
N LYS A 267 17.69 28.97 16.92
CA LYS A 267 17.35 28.22 15.70
C LYS A 267 16.13 28.78 15.00
N LEU A 268 15.25 29.48 15.71
CA LEU A 268 14.05 30.13 15.17
C LEU A 268 14.34 31.53 14.59
N THR A 269 15.40 31.60 13.78
CA THR A 269 15.82 32.82 13.07
C THR A 269 15.73 32.56 11.56
N PRO A 270 15.20 33.51 10.75
CA PRO A 270 15.14 33.34 9.30
C PRO A 270 16.51 32.96 8.71
N GLY A 271 16.52 31.96 7.83
CA GLY A 271 17.72 31.41 7.20
C GLY A 271 18.27 30.13 7.85
N THR A 272 17.82 29.76 9.05
CA THR A 272 18.23 28.49 9.68
C THR A 272 17.35 27.34 9.21
N THR A 273 17.97 26.25 8.74
CA THR A 273 17.28 25.01 8.37
C THR A 273 18.03 23.81 8.94
N GLU A 274 17.32 22.90 9.61
CA GLU A 274 17.80 21.63 10.15
C GLU A 274 16.80 20.55 9.75
N LYS A 275 17.27 19.50 9.07
CA LYS A 275 16.41 18.41 8.60
C LYS A 275 16.14 17.40 9.70
N ALA A 276 15.01 16.72 9.59
CA ALA A 276 14.79 15.49 10.32
C ALA A 276 15.81 14.42 9.91
N VAL A 277 16.14 13.53 10.84
CA VAL A 277 16.92 12.32 10.56
C VAL A 277 16.05 11.14 10.95
N VAL A 278 15.92 10.18 10.04
CA VAL A 278 15.09 8.98 10.23
C VAL A 278 15.94 7.76 10.01
N ASP A 279 16.05 6.94 11.06
CA ASP A 279 16.83 5.71 11.04
C ASP A 279 16.08 4.57 10.32
N ALA A 280 16.81 3.47 10.13
CA ALA A 280 16.26 2.24 9.58
C ALA A 280 15.12 1.67 10.45
N GLY A 281 14.34 0.77 9.86
CA GLY A 281 13.21 0.10 10.50
C GLY A 281 11.88 0.46 9.84
N PHE A 282 10.82 0.12 10.55
CA PHE A 282 9.45 0.30 10.07
C PHE A 282 8.91 1.68 10.44
N LYS A 283 8.48 2.44 9.44
CA LYS A 283 8.05 3.84 9.54
C LYS A 283 6.76 4.06 8.77
N GLN A 284 6.03 5.11 9.15
CA GLN A 284 5.00 5.70 8.30
C GLN A 284 5.59 6.85 7.51
N ARG A 285 5.28 6.89 6.21
CA ARG A 285 5.43 8.08 5.38
C ARG A 285 4.06 8.58 4.96
N VAL A 286 3.96 9.88 4.77
CA VAL A 286 2.72 10.54 4.33
C VAL A 286 3.05 11.36 3.10
N TYR A 287 2.18 11.33 2.10
CA TYR A 287 2.26 12.18 0.93
C TYR A 287 0.94 12.94 0.71
N THR A 288 1.03 14.07 0.03
CA THR A 288 -0.11 14.89 -0.33
C THR A 288 -0.55 14.51 -1.74
N SER A 289 -1.63 13.72 -1.83
CA SER A 289 -2.20 13.33 -3.11
C SER A 289 -2.86 14.52 -3.80
N LYS A 290 -2.77 14.53 -5.14
CA LYS A 290 -3.48 15.47 -6.01
C LYS A 290 -4.96 15.14 -6.15
N TYR A 291 -5.36 13.95 -5.70
CA TYR A 291 -6.69 13.39 -5.90
C TYR A 291 -7.35 13.17 -4.54
N THR A 292 -8.65 13.43 -4.48
CA THR A 292 -9.51 13.16 -3.31
C THR A 292 -10.70 12.31 -3.74
N ALA A 293 -11.38 11.68 -2.79
CA ALA A 293 -12.52 10.82 -3.11
C ALA A 293 -13.71 11.64 -3.69
N PRO A 294 -14.40 11.11 -4.72
CA PRO A 294 -15.49 11.82 -5.37
C PRO A 294 -16.73 11.88 -4.46
N ASN A 295 -17.34 13.06 -4.35
CA ASN A 295 -18.49 13.37 -3.46
C ASN A 295 -18.14 13.49 -1.97
N SER A 296 -16.84 13.49 -1.62
CA SER A 296 -16.37 13.80 -0.27
C SER A 296 -16.12 15.30 -0.07
N THR A 297 -15.85 15.68 1.18
CA THR A 297 -15.31 17.00 1.56
C THR A 297 -13.89 17.24 1.04
N GLY A 298 -13.19 16.17 0.62
CA GLY A 298 -11.80 16.19 0.19
C GLY A 298 -10.79 16.14 1.33
N GLU A 299 -11.23 15.86 2.56
CA GLU A 299 -10.43 15.94 3.80
C GLU A 299 -10.83 14.82 4.77
N GLY A 300 -9.89 14.35 5.59
CA GLY A 300 -10.13 13.34 6.60
C GLY A 300 -10.53 11.96 6.08
N MET A 301 -11.32 11.26 6.90
CA MET A 301 -11.84 9.92 6.62
C MET A 301 -13.32 9.80 6.98
N VAL A 302 -13.96 8.79 6.40
CA VAL A 302 -15.34 8.41 6.68
C VAL A 302 -15.41 6.94 7.12
N LEU A 303 -16.12 6.68 8.22
CA LEU A 303 -16.37 5.30 8.65
C LEU A 303 -17.34 4.61 7.69
N GLN A 304 -18.45 5.27 7.36
CA GLN A 304 -19.36 4.79 6.33
C GLN A 304 -18.84 5.18 4.96
N ALA A 305 -18.31 4.19 4.24
CA ALA A 305 -17.64 4.42 2.97
C ALA A 305 -18.53 5.00 1.87
N GLU A 306 -17.88 5.73 0.97
CA GLU A 306 -18.42 6.07 -0.33
C GLU A 306 -18.22 4.89 -1.29
N SER A 307 -19.30 4.48 -1.97
CA SER A 307 -19.23 3.42 -2.99
C SER A 307 -18.39 3.92 -4.17
N SER A 308 -17.35 3.17 -4.54
CA SER A 308 -16.53 3.49 -5.74
C SER A 308 -17.23 3.15 -7.05
N SER A 309 -18.21 2.24 -7.02
CA SER A 309 -19.07 1.85 -8.14
C SER A 309 -20.32 1.09 -7.64
N PRO A 310 -21.51 1.34 -8.22
CA PRO A 310 -22.72 0.55 -7.94
C PRO A 310 -22.58 -0.95 -8.26
N GLU A 311 -21.61 -1.32 -9.11
CA GLU A 311 -21.47 -2.67 -9.68
C GLU A 311 -20.70 -3.66 -8.79
N THR A 312 -19.96 -3.16 -7.78
CA THR A 312 -19.04 -3.96 -6.94
C THR A 312 -19.43 -3.97 -5.46
N ASN A 313 -20.73 -3.96 -5.18
CA ASN A 313 -21.30 -3.99 -3.82
C ASN A 313 -21.33 -5.42 -3.24
N SER A 314 -20.18 -6.11 -3.24
CA SER A 314 -20.04 -7.40 -2.56
C SER A 314 -20.15 -7.19 -1.05
N ARG A 315 -20.90 -8.08 -0.38
CA ARG A 315 -20.96 -8.13 1.09
C ARG A 315 -19.67 -8.66 1.71
N PHE A 316 -18.85 -9.33 0.91
CA PHE A 316 -17.51 -9.84 1.26
C PHE A 316 -16.49 -9.02 0.46
N CYS A 317 -15.87 -8.02 1.10
CA CYS A 317 -15.01 -7.02 0.48
C CYS A 317 -15.63 -6.32 -0.76
N GLY A 318 -16.60 -5.43 -0.56
CA GLY A 318 -17.06 -4.53 -1.63
C GLY A 318 -16.05 -3.41 -1.87
N GLN A 319 -16.07 -2.74 -3.02
CA GLN A 319 -15.13 -1.64 -3.25
C GLN A 319 -15.58 -0.32 -2.63
N TYR A 320 -14.74 0.20 -1.74
CA TYR A 320 -15.06 1.33 -0.87
C TYR A 320 -13.83 2.18 -0.58
N PHE A 321 -14.03 3.50 -0.52
CA PHE A 321 -13.01 4.45 -0.07
C PHE A 321 -13.40 5.03 1.29
N HIS A 322 -12.45 5.01 2.22
CA HIS A 322 -12.64 5.52 3.59
C HIS A 322 -11.74 6.70 3.89
N PHE A 323 -10.55 6.76 3.29
CA PHE A 323 -9.57 7.84 3.53
C PHE A 323 -9.62 8.81 2.36
N VAL A 324 -10.55 9.77 2.47
CA VAL A 324 -11.00 10.62 1.36
C VAL A 324 -10.14 11.86 1.18
N GLY A 325 -9.36 12.21 2.20
CA GLY A 325 -8.49 13.38 2.26
C GLY A 325 -7.28 13.37 1.31
N LYS A 326 -6.64 14.53 1.18
CA LYS A 326 -5.38 14.71 0.42
C LYS A 326 -4.19 13.99 1.07
N TYR A 327 -4.14 13.89 2.40
CA TYR A 327 -3.04 13.26 3.11
C TYR A 327 -3.21 11.75 3.12
N GLN A 328 -2.27 11.04 2.51
CA GLN A 328 -2.34 9.58 2.40
C GLN A 328 -1.07 8.95 2.97
N PRO A 329 -1.19 8.07 3.97
CA PRO A 329 -0.05 7.38 4.53
C PRO A 329 0.28 6.10 3.75
N TYR A 330 1.52 5.68 3.87
CA TYR A 330 1.96 4.35 3.50
C TYR A 330 3.04 3.84 4.46
N GLY A 331 3.09 2.53 4.64
CA GLY A 331 4.10 1.88 5.47
C GLY A 331 5.39 1.73 4.68
N VAL A 332 6.53 1.97 5.32
CA VAL A 332 7.85 1.74 4.72
C VAL A 332 8.76 1.00 5.70
N TYR A 333 9.41 -0.05 5.21
CA TYR A 333 10.51 -0.70 5.93
C TYR A 333 11.84 -0.36 5.26
N ILE A 334 12.72 0.28 6.03
CA ILE A 334 14.08 0.61 5.63
C ILE A 334 15.03 -0.46 6.21
N PRO A 335 15.73 -1.26 5.39
CA PRO A 335 16.66 -2.29 5.86
C PRO A 335 17.76 -1.74 6.77
N LYS A 336 18.07 -2.47 7.85
CA LYS A 336 18.97 -2.02 8.94
C LYS A 336 20.44 -1.98 8.56
N ASN A 337 20.88 -2.88 7.70
CA ASN A 337 22.31 -3.11 7.41
C ASN A 337 22.69 -2.78 5.95
N GLY A 338 21.84 -2.05 5.24
CA GLY A 338 22.01 -1.82 3.80
C GLY A 338 23.12 -0.84 3.46
N ASN A 339 23.73 -1.00 2.28
CA ASN A 339 24.61 0.03 1.73
C ASN A 339 23.74 1.16 1.16
N PHE A 340 23.89 2.39 1.65
CA PHE A 340 23.08 3.54 1.20
C PHE A 340 23.71 4.28 0.01
N ASP A 341 24.96 3.96 -0.34
CA ASP A 341 25.66 4.54 -1.48
C ASP A 341 25.31 3.83 -2.81
N ASP A 342 24.82 2.59 -2.75
CA ASP A 342 24.38 1.81 -3.91
C ASP A 342 22.87 1.94 -4.15
N GLN A 343 22.44 1.74 -5.41
CA GLN A 343 21.01 1.70 -5.75
C GLN A 343 20.35 0.43 -5.19
N ARG A 344 19.31 0.59 -4.36
CA ARG A 344 18.59 -0.51 -3.72
C ARG A 344 17.49 -1.08 -4.61
N SER A 345 17.08 -2.32 -4.31
CA SER A 345 15.80 -2.83 -4.84
C SER A 345 14.63 -2.33 -4.00
N LEU A 346 13.44 -2.29 -4.60
CA LEU A 346 12.21 -1.92 -3.92
C LEU A 346 11.17 -3.01 -4.15
N GLN A 347 10.35 -3.31 -3.15
CA GLN A 347 9.16 -4.14 -3.31
C GLN A 347 7.93 -3.52 -2.69
N MET A 348 6.89 -3.42 -3.50
CA MET A 348 5.57 -3.03 -3.05
C MET A 348 4.87 -4.25 -2.43
N ILE A 349 4.27 -4.08 -1.26
CA ILE A 349 3.52 -5.10 -0.53
C ILE A 349 2.11 -4.57 -0.31
N MET A 350 1.15 -5.04 -1.09
CA MET A 350 -0.26 -4.68 -0.93
C MET A 350 -0.93 -5.55 0.14
N HIS A 351 -1.73 -4.90 0.98
CA HIS A 351 -2.46 -5.54 2.07
C HIS A 351 -3.72 -6.27 1.61
N GLY A 352 -4.21 -7.17 2.46
CA GLY A 352 -5.48 -7.87 2.27
C GLY A 352 -6.69 -6.97 2.53
N CYS A 353 -7.90 -7.49 2.30
CA CYS A 353 -9.11 -6.80 2.75
C CYS A 353 -9.08 -6.57 4.26
N GLU A 354 -9.80 -5.56 4.75
CA GLU A 354 -9.95 -5.27 6.20
C GLU A 354 -8.64 -4.79 6.87
N ALA A 355 -7.50 -4.97 6.23
CA ALA A 355 -6.16 -4.59 6.66
C ALA A 355 -5.78 -3.19 6.12
N ASN A 356 -4.59 -2.71 6.48
CA ASN A 356 -4.08 -1.40 6.07
C ASN A 356 -2.57 -1.44 5.75
N HIS A 357 -1.99 -0.27 5.49
CA HIS A 357 -0.57 -0.09 5.15
C HIS A 357 0.41 -0.59 6.21
N ALA A 358 -0.02 -0.81 7.45
CA ALA A 358 0.85 -1.33 8.51
C ALA A 358 1.02 -2.86 8.48
N SER A 359 0.08 -3.59 7.88
CA SER A 359 -0.16 -5.00 8.19
C SER A 359 0.99 -5.95 7.78
N GLN A 360 0.95 -6.52 6.57
CA GLN A 360 1.86 -7.60 6.13
C GLN A 360 3.35 -7.21 6.20
N ILE A 361 3.65 -5.93 5.99
CA ILE A 361 5.01 -5.38 6.00
C ILE A 361 5.62 -5.31 7.40
N ASN A 362 4.79 -5.27 8.46
CA ASN A 362 5.26 -5.18 9.84
C ASN A 362 5.38 -6.54 10.53
N GLN A 363 5.89 -7.53 9.80
CA GLN A 363 6.16 -8.86 10.34
C GLN A 363 7.66 -9.12 10.39
N PRO A 364 8.20 -9.69 11.48
CA PRO A 364 9.64 -9.92 11.62
C PRO A 364 10.26 -10.73 10.46
N GLY A 365 9.60 -11.78 10.01
CA GLY A 365 10.00 -12.64 8.90
C GLY A 365 9.95 -11.91 7.57
N MET A 366 8.86 -11.19 7.26
CA MET A 366 8.77 -10.32 6.09
C MET A 366 9.92 -9.31 6.03
N GLN A 367 10.17 -8.60 7.12
CA GLN A 367 11.25 -7.60 7.22
C GLN A 367 12.63 -8.24 7.10
N ALA A 368 12.86 -9.37 7.77
CA ALA A 368 14.15 -10.05 7.74
C ALA A 368 14.46 -10.64 6.34
N GLN A 369 13.48 -11.27 5.71
CA GLN A 369 13.69 -12.09 4.51
C GLN A 369 13.57 -11.30 3.22
N PHE A 370 12.58 -10.40 3.11
CA PHE A 370 12.49 -9.52 1.95
C PHE A 370 13.29 -8.24 2.13
N GLY A 371 13.31 -7.65 3.33
CA GLY A 371 13.98 -6.37 3.59
C GLY A 371 15.48 -6.53 3.83
N ASP A 372 15.86 -7.01 5.00
CA ASP A 372 17.26 -7.06 5.46
C ASP A 372 18.12 -8.01 4.61
N ALA A 373 17.65 -9.23 4.34
CA ALA A 373 18.43 -10.24 3.61
C ALA A 373 18.65 -9.95 2.12
N LEU A 374 17.84 -9.04 1.54
CA LEU A 374 17.94 -8.64 0.13
C LEU A 374 18.40 -7.18 -0.06
N ASP A 375 18.63 -6.44 1.03
CA ASP A 375 18.82 -4.99 1.05
C ASP A 375 17.78 -4.26 0.18
N ARG A 376 16.51 -4.47 0.54
CA ARG A 376 15.35 -4.04 -0.25
C ARG A 376 14.42 -3.17 0.58
N VAL A 377 14.11 -1.98 0.07
CA VAL A 377 13.08 -1.13 0.67
C VAL A 377 11.72 -1.77 0.41
N LEU A 378 10.92 -1.95 1.46
CA LEU A 378 9.54 -2.42 1.34
C LEU A 378 8.60 -1.24 1.51
N ILE A 379 7.59 -1.14 0.66
CA ILE A 379 6.54 -0.10 0.77
C ILE A 379 5.15 -0.73 0.70
N SER A 380 4.20 -0.22 1.48
CA SER A 380 2.85 -0.74 1.60
C SER A 380 1.84 0.39 1.51
N PRO A 381 1.15 0.60 0.37
CA PRO A 381 0.15 1.66 0.23
C PRO A 381 -1.11 1.36 1.05
N LEU A 382 -1.80 2.40 1.54
CA LEU A 382 -3.10 2.26 2.22
C LEU A 382 -4.23 1.95 1.23
N GLY A 383 -4.07 2.30 -0.05
CA GLY A 383 -5.06 2.03 -1.09
C GLY A 383 -6.38 2.76 -0.88
N ARG A 384 -6.38 3.91 -0.19
CA ARG A 384 -7.57 4.66 0.27
C ARG A 384 -8.49 3.90 1.23
N GLY A 385 -7.98 2.84 1.84
CA GLY A 385 -8.63 2.08 2.89
C GLY A 385 -8.71 0.58 2.61
N PRO A 386 -9.41 -0.15 3.50
CA PRO A 386 -9.33 -1.61 3.56
C PRO A 386 -9.95 -2.39 2.39
N TYR A 387 -10.61 -1.72 1.43
CA TYR A 387 -11.37 -2.42 0.39
C TYR A 387 -11.25 -1.83 -1.02
N GLY A 388 -10.29 -0.95 -1.30
CA GLY A 388 -10.20 -0.28 -2.62
C GLY A 388 -9.88 -1.21 -3.80
N PHE A 389 -9.47 -2.46 -3.54
CA PHE A 389 -9.03 -3.46 -4.53
C PHE A 389 -7.98 -2.97 -5.52
N TYR A 390 -7.27 -1.89 -5.20
CA TYR A 390 -6.22 -1.32 -6.04
C TYR A 390 -6.73 -1.03 -7.45
N SER A 391 -7.96 -0.48 -7.52
CA SER A 391 -8.61 -0.03 -8.75
C SER A 391 -9.14 1.40 -8.57
N GLY A 392 -9.21 2.17 -9.65
CA GLY A 392 -9.61 3.58 -9.58
C GLY A 392 -8.69 4.40 -8.69
N LEU A 393 -9.27 5.17 -7.76
CA LEU A 393 -8.48 6.01 -6.84
C LEU A 393 -7.51 5.19 -5.95
N SER A 394 -7.87 3.93 -5.62
CA SER A 394 -6.97 3.03 -4.90
C SER A 394 -5.76 2.61 -5.75
N GLU A 395 -5.94 2.46 -7.06
CA GLU A 395 -4.82 2.21 -7.98
C GLU A 395 -3.91 3.43 -8.10
N ARG A 396 -4.50 4.63 -8.15
CA ARG A 396 -3.75 5.89 -8.19
C ARG A 396 -2.91 6.07 -6.92
N ASP A 397 -3.45 5.71 -5.76
CA ASP A 397 -2.71 5.71 -4.50
C ASP A 397 -1.46 4.82 -4.57
N VAL A 398 -1.57 3.61 -5.14
CA VAL A 398 -0.40 2.73 -5.34
C VAL A 398 0.66 3.39 -6.24
N LEU A 399 0.23 4.02 -7.33
CA LEU A 399 1.14 4.69 -8.26
C LEU A 399 1.80 5.93 -7.62
N ASP A 400 1.04 6.73 -6.85
CA ASP A 400 1.56 7.89 -6.11
C ASP A 400 2.60 7.46 -5.06
N VAL A 401 2.34 6.37 -4.33
CA VAL A 401 3.28 5.82 -3.34
C VAL A 401 4.57 5.32 -4.00
N LEU A 402 4.47 4.67 -5.18
CA LEU A 402 5.66 4.29 -5.94
C LEU A 402 6.47 5.53 -6.36
N ASP A 403 5.80 6.55 -6.90
CA ASP A 403 6.45 7.79 -7.34
C ASP A 403 7.11 8.52 -6.15
N ASP A 404 6.46 8.58 -4.97
CA ASP A 404 7.04 9.17 -3.75
C ASP A 404 8.29 8.41 -3.28
N ALA A 405 8.22 7.08 -3.27
CA ALA A 405 9.33 6.24 -2.85
C ALA A 405 10.54 6.36 -3.79
N LEU A 406 10.32 6.45 -5.11
CA LEU A 406 11.39 6.66 -6.10
C LEU A 406 12.04 8.04 -5.98
N ASN A 407 11.29 9.06 -5.53
CA ASN A 407 11.84 10.39 -5.27
C ASN A 407 12.59 10.48 -3.94
N THR A 408 12.28 9.61 -2.99
CA THR A 408 12.83 9.63 -1.62
C THR A 408 14.06 8.75 -1.47
N PHE A 409 14.04 7.56 -2.07
CA PHE A 409 15.06 6.53 -1.89
C PHE A 409 15.89 6.36 -3.16
N ASN A 410 17.18 6.08 -3.01
CA ASN A 410 18.05 5.73 -4.13
C ASN A 410 17.75 4.31 -4.64
N ILE A 411 16.73 4.16 -5.49
CA ILE A 411 16.24 2.87 -6.00
C ILE A 411 16.75 2.61 -7.42
N ASP A 412 17.16 1.37 -7.70
CA ASP A 412 17.33 0.85 -9.06
C ASP A 412 15.94 0.55 -9.63
N GLU A 413 15.44 1.40 -10.53
CA GLU A 413 14.13 1.22 -11.17
C GLU A 413 13.99 -0.08 -11.96
N ASP A 414 15.10 -0.78 -12.26
CA ASP A 414 15.05 -2.10 -12.89
C ASP A 414 14.87 -3.22 -11.88
N ARG A 415 14.84 -2.91 -10.57
CA ARG A 415 14.68 -3.86 -9.47
C ARG A 415 13.49 -3.48 -8.57
N ILE A 416 12.40 -3.02 -9.20
CA ILE A 416 11.10 -2.80 -8.54
C ILE A 416 10.26 -4.08 -8.65
N LEU A 417 9.73 -4.56 -7.54
CA LEU A 417 8.87 -5.74 -7.48
C LEU A 417 7.51 -5.40 -6.88
N VAL A 418 6.53 -6.26 -7.14
CA VAL A 418 5.17 -6.11 -6.60
C VAL A 418 4.69 -7.41 -5.97
N GLY A 419 4.14 -7.34 -4.77
CA GLY A 419 3.55 -8.49 -4.11
C GLY A 419 2.46 -8.09 -3.14
N GLY A 420 1.73 -9.08 -2.64
CA GLY A 420 0.60 -8.82 -1.75
C GLY A 420 -0.22 -10.06 -1.44
N TYR A 421 -1.05 -9.92 -0.40
CA TYR A 421 -1.80 -11.01 0.21
C TYR A 421 -3.30 -10.84 -0.03
N SER A 422 -4.02 -11.90 -0.46
CA SER A 422 -5.48 -11.87 -0.65
C SER A 422 -5.92 -10.78 -1.64
N MET A 423 -6.64 -9.73 -1.20
CA MET A 423 -6.90 -8.53 -2.00
C MET A 423 -5.62 -7.93 -2.60
N GLY A 424 -4.52 -7.92 -1.84
CA GLY A 424 -3.21 -7.47 -2.30
C GLY A 424 -2.56 -8.43 -3.31
N GLY A 425 -2.86 -9.73 -3.25
CA GLY A 425 -2.42 -10.70 -4.26
C GLY A 425 -3.12 -10.47 -5.60
N TYR A 426 -4.43 -10.17 -5.55
CA TYR A 426 -5.18 -9.66 -6.71
C TYR A 426 -4.57 -8.35 -7.23
N GLY A 427 -4.35 -7.36 -6.36
CA GLY A 427 -3.75 -6.06 -6.72
C GLY A 427 -2.37 -6.22 -7.39
N SER A 428 -1.54 -7.12 -6.87
CA SER A 428 -0.20 -7.42 -7.41
C SER A 428 -0.25 -7.94 -8.82
N THR A 429 -1.07 -8.96 -9.05
CA THR A 429 -1.21 -9.58 -10.36
C THR A 429 -1.88 -8.63 -11.35
N ARG A 430 -2.85 -7.82 -10.89
CA ARG A 430 -3.51 -6.78 -11.69
C ARG A 430 -2.53 -5.71 -12.14
N LEU A 431 -1.79 -5.10 -11.22
CA LEU A 431 -0.82 -4.06 -11.54
C LEU A 431 0.31 -4.59 -12.42
N ALA A 432 0.84 -5.79 -12.13
CA ALA A 432 1.86 -6.40 -12.99
C ALA A 432 1.35 -6.64 -14.41
N ALA A 433 0.11 -7.09 -14.58
CA ALA A 433 -0.47 -7.33 -15.89
C ALA A 433 -0.81 -6.01 -16.64
N LEU A 434 -1.22 -4.97 -15.93
CA LEU A 434 -1.66 -3.70 -16.53
C LEU A 434 -0.53 -2.68 -16.72
N TYR A 435 0.57 -2.82 -15.99
CA TYR A 435 1.80 -2.05 -16.12
C TYR A 435 3.01 -2.98 -16.33
N PRO A 436 3.02 -3.77 -17.41
CA PRO A 436 4.02 -4.83 -17.59
C PRO A 436 5.44 -4.30 -17.76
N ASP A 437 5.62 -3.00 -18.00
CA ASP A 437 6.90 -2.31 -18.14
C ASP A 437 7.37 -1.62 -16.86
N ARG A 438 6.75 -1.87 -15.70
CA ARG A 438 7.17 -1.27 -14.41
C ARG A 438 7.88 -2.24 -13.47
N PHE A 439 7.63 -3.54 -13.57
CA PHE A 439 8.06 -4.50 -12.55
C PHE A 439 9.09 -5.52 -13.07
N ALA A 440 10.03 -5.88 -12.20
CA ALA A 440 11.04 -6.92 -12.41
C ALA A 440 10.52 -8.32 -12.07
N GLY A 441 9.53 -8.42 -11.19
CA GLY A 441 8.94 -9.68 -10.75
C GLY A 441 7.75 -9.45 -9.82
N LEU A 442 7.05 -10.54 -9.52
CA LEU A 442 5.86 -10.51 -8.65
C LEU A 442 5.82 -11.63 -7.60
N SER A 443 5.14 -11.38 -6.48
CA SER A 443 4.76 -12.41 -5.49
C SER A 443 3.27 -12.33 -5.15
N ASN A 444 2.51 -13.34 -5.54
CA ASN A 444 1.07 -13.45 -5.27
C ASN A 444 0.83 -14.45 -4.13
N TRP A 445 0.31 -13.99 -2.99
CA TRP A 445 -0.13 -14.86 -1.89
C TRP A 445 -1.65 -14.88 -1.81
N VAL A 446 -2.24 -16.05 -2.01
CA VAL A 446 -3.69 -16.35 -1.93
C VAL A 446 -4.57 -15.32 -2.64
N GLY A 447 -4.10 -14.77 -3.76
CA GLY A 447 -4.80 -13.71 -4.48
C GLY A 447 -6.07 -14.18 -5.18
N PHE A 448 -7.14 -13.39 -5.08
CA PHE A 448 -8.34 -13.63 -5.89
C PHE A 448 -8.05 -13.32 -7.37
N THR A 449 -8.83 -13.86 -8.32
CA THR A 449 -8.66 -13.53 -9.76
C THR A 449 -9.70 -12.56 -10.31
N GLY A 450 -10.78 -12.30 -9.58
CA GLY A 450 -11.86 -11.39 -9.99
C GLY A 450 -13.21 -12.07 -10.28
N SER A 451 -13.27 -13.41 -10.25
CA SER A 451 -14.53 -14.17 -10.38
C SER A 451 -14.61 -15.31 -9.37
N ILE A 452 -15.75 -15.47 -8.72
CA ILE A 452 -16.01 -16.59 -7.80
C ILE A 452 -16.19 -17.91 -8.58
N LEU A 453 -16.66 -17.81 -9.82
CA LEU A 453 -16.99 -18.95 -10.69
C LEU A 453 -15.80 -19.50 -11.49
N ASN A 454 -14.56 -19.14 -11.13
CA ASN A 454 -13.38 -19.76 -11.73
C ASN A 454 -13.53 -21.27 -11.64
N THR A 455 -13.81 -21.93 -12.76
CA THR A 455 -14.08 -23.36 -12.78
C THR A 455 -12.91 -24.03 -13.50
N PRO A 456 -11.97 -24.64 -12.77
CA PRO A 456 -10.92 -25.45 -13.36
C PRO A 456 -11.36 -26.92 -13.53
N LEU A 457 -12.65 -27.20 -13.74
CA LEU A 457 -13.17 -28.58 -13.79
C LEU A 457 -14.10 -28.83 -14.98
N ILE A 458 -13.93 -30.01 -15.55
CA ILE A 458 -14.48 -30.52 -16.80
C ILE A 458 -16.03 -30.46 -16.81
N GLY A 459 -16.59 -29.59 -17.64
CA GLY A 459 -17.94 -29.71 -18.19
C GLY A 459 -19.11 -29.06 -17.44
N ASP A 460 -20.19 -28.84 -18.19
CA ASP A 460 -21.51 -28.22 -17.88
C ASP A 460 -22.25 -28.70 -16.61
N VAL A 461 -21.71 -29.66 -15.85
CA VAL A 461 -22.46 -30.39 -14.82
C VAL A 461 -22.65 -29.57 -13.53
N LEU A 462 -21.70 -28.69 -13.18
CA LEU A 462 -21.84 -27.81 -12.01
C LEU A 462 -22.78 -26.62 -12.28
N ILE A 463 -22.80 -26.08 -13.51
CA ILE A 463 -23.71 -24.99 -13.91
C ILE A 463 -25.18 -25.44 -13.76
N GLN A 464 -25.48 -26.70 -14.08
CA GLN A 464 -26.83 -27.26 -13.92
C GLN A 464 -27.17 -27.60 -12.46
N GLY A 465 -26.20 -28.07 -11.67
CA GLY A 465 -26.37 -28.28 -10.22
C GLY A 465 -26.57 -26.98 -9.44
N GLU A 466 -25.97 -25.89 -9.91
CA GLU A 466 -26.00 -24.56 -9.31
C GLU A 466 -27.28 -23.78 -9.64
N GLN A 467 -27.82 -23.90 -10.86
CA GLN A 467 -29.17 -23.44 -11.18
C GLN A 467 -30.22 -24.14 -10.30
N ALA A 468 -30.00 -25.42 -9.98
CA ALA A 468 -30.85 -26.16 -9.06
C ALA A 468 -30.70 -25.67 -7.60
N LEU A 469 -29.47 -25.37 -7.14
CA LEU A 469 -29.21 -24.91 -5.77
C LEU A 469 -29.71 -23.48 -5.50
N THR A 470 -29.55 -22.57 -6.46
CA THR A 470 -30.07 -21.19 -6.41
C THR A 470 -31.59 -21.13 -6.42
N SER A 471 -32.26 -22.10 -7.04
CA SER A 471 -33.72 -22.25 -6.99
C SER A 471 -34.25 -22.84 -5.67
N ALA A 472 -33.38 -23.41 -4.83
CA ALA A 472 -33.74 -24.13 -3.60
C ALA A 472 -33.50 -23.35 -2.30
N LEU A 473 -32.83 -22.19 -2.35
CA LEU A 473 -32.54 -21.34 -1.18
C LEU A 473 -33.47 -20.11 -1.14
N PRO A 474 -33.97 -19.69 0.03
CA PRO A 474 -34.90 -18.56 0.16
C PRO A 474 -34.25 -17.17 0.03
N PHE A 475 -32.96 -17.10 -0.35
CA PHE A 475 -32.23 -15.87 -0.63
C PHE A 475 -31.40 -16.03 -1.90
N ALA A 476 -31.39 -15.02 -2.77
CA ALA A 476 -30.57 -15.02 -3.96
C ALA A 476 -29.09 -14.86 -3.57
N LEU A 477 -28.27 -15.88 -3.83
CA LEU A 477 -26.82 -15.67 -3.96
C LEU A 477 -26.62 -14.90 -5.28
N PRO A 478 -26.04 -13.69 -5.29
CA PRO A 478 -25.73 -13.02 -6.54
C PRO A 478 -24.57 -13.75 -7.20
N VAL A 479 -24.89 -14.77 -8.00
CA VAL A 479 -23.94 -15.66 -8.68
C VAL A 479 -23.17 -14.96 -9.80
N SER A 480 -23.48 -13.68 -10.08
CA SER A 480 -22.69 -12.81 -10.98
C SER A 480 -21.80 -11.82 -10.22
N SER A 481 -21.54 -12.03 -8.92
CA SER A 481 -20.73 -11.09 -8.14
C SER A 481 -19.27 -11.13 -8.58
N THR A 482 -18.87 -10.13 -9.35
CA THR A 482 -17.47 -9.74 -9.53
C THR A 482 -16.96 -9.18 -8.20
N ILE A 483 -15.85 -9.70 -7.71
CA ILE A 483 -15.14 -9.16 -6.54
C ILE A 483 -13.84 -8.53 -7.03
N GLY A 484 -13.56 -7.32 -6.59
CA GLY A 484 -12.42 -6.54 -7.05
C GLY A 484 -12.69 -5.73 -8.31
N GLY A 485 -11.62 -5.27 -8.96
CA GLY A 485 -11.70 -4.43 -10.16
C GLY A 485 -12.46 -5.12 -11.29
N ILE A 486 -12.95 -4.32 -12.25
CA ILE A 486 -13.64 -4.82 -13.44
C ILE A 486 -12.78 -5.89 -14.14
N GLY A 487 -13.43 -6.98 -14.55
CA GLY A 487 -12.83 -8.09 -15.29
C GLY A 487 -12.18 -9.18 -14.41
N ASN A 488 -11.81 -10.29 -15.06
CA ASN A 488 -11.07 -11.39 -14.43
C ASN A 488 -9.61 -11.36 -14.89
N ILE A 489 -8.69 -11.13 -13.96
CA ILE A 489 -7.28 -10.94 -14.26
C ILE A 489 -6.60 -12.21 -14.78
N SER A 490 -7.17 -13.39 -14.51
CA SER A 490 -6.65 -14.64 -15.08
C SER A 490 -6.80 -14.71 -16.61
N ASN A 491 -7.59 -13.82 -17.22
CA ASN A 491 -7.69 -13.66 -18.68
C ASN A 491 -6.58 -12.78 -19.29
N TYR A 492 -5.66 -12.25 -18.47
CA TYR A 492 -4.61 -11.31 -18.84
C TYR A 492 -3.19 -11.83 -18.55
N LEU A 493 -3.04 -13.11 -18.20
CA LEU A 493 -1.75 -13.72 -17.85
C LEU A 493 -0.68 -13.59 -18.94
N GLY A 494 -1.07 -13.47 -20.21
CA GLY A 494 -0.13 -13.23 -21.31
C GLY A 494 0.71 -11.96 -21.14
N ASN A 495 0.19 -10.97 -20.42
CA ASN A 495 0.89 -9.73 -20.11
C ASN A 495 2.11 -9.95 -19.20
N LEU A 496 2.12 -11.05 -18.43
CA LEU A 496 3.21 -11.41 -17.51
C LEU A 496 4.38 -12.11 -18.21
N ARG A 497 4.42 -12.16 -19.55
CA ARG A 497 5.48 -12.85 -20.32
C ARG A 497 6.90 -12.51 -19.87
N HIS A 498 7.14 -11.26 -19.46
CA HIS A 498 8.46 -10.82 -18.97
C HIS A 498 8.49 -10.42 -17.50
N ILE A 499 7.45 -10.79 -16.73
CA ILE A 499 7.38 -10.59 -15.29
C ILE A 499 7.30 -11.97 -14.62
N PRO A 500 8.44 -12.59 -14.30
CA PRO A 500 8.45 -13.85 -13.58
C PRO A 500 7.84 -13.68 -12.18
N GLY A 501 7.13 -14.72 -11.71
CA GLY A 501 6.38 -14.61 -10.47
C GLY A 501 6.30 -15.86 -9.61
N THR A 502 6.13 -15.65 -8.31
CA THR A 502 5.69 -16.68 -7.37
C THR A 502 4.19 -16.56 -7.10
N HIS A 503 3.52 -17.69 -6.96
CA HIS A 503 2.08 -17.76 -6.71
C HIS A 503 1.78 -18.85 -5.68
N SER A 504 1.44 -18.46 -4.46
CA SER A 504 1.21 -19.37 -3.34
C SER A 504 -0.27 -19.38 -2.96
N TYR A 505 -0.91 -20.55 -2.98
CA TYR A 505 -2.32 -20.75 -2.63
C TYR A 505 -2.50 -21.84 -1.56
N GLY A 506 -3.54 -21.71 -0.74
CA GLY A 506 -3.95 -22.74 0.22
C GLY A 506 -4.99 -23.70 -0.35
N ALA A 507 -4.83 -24.99 -0.11
CA ALA A 507 -5.83 -25.99 -0.53
C ALA A 507 -7.06 -26.04 0.38
N LEU A 508 -6.94 -25.53 1.62
CA LEU A 508 -8.02 -25.42 2.60
C LEU A 508 -8.50 -23.98 2.77
N ASP A 509 -8.10 -23.08 1.87
CA ASP A 509 -8.49 -21.67 1.89
C ASP A 509 -10.01 -21.52 1.76
N GLU A 510 -10.61 -20.97 2.81
CA GLU A 510 -12.04 -20.80 2.98
C GLU A 510 -12.59 -19.52 2.33
N LEU A 511 -11.72 -18.53 2.06
CA LEU A 511 -12.09 -17.23 1.51
C LEU A 511 -11.79 -17.14 0.00
N VAL A 512 -10.57 -17.50 -0.40
CA VAL A 512 -10.13 -17.64 -1.78
C VAL A 512 -10.06 -19.12 -2.08
N GLN A 513 -11.22 -19.70 -2.39
CA GLN A 513 -11.36 -21.15 -2.48
C GLN A 513 -10.41 -21.75 -3.52
N VAL A 514 -9.99 -22.99 -3.26
CA VAL A 514 -8.95 -23.72 -4.02
C VAL A 514 -9.18 -23.74 -5.55
N ASN A 515 -10.42 -23.63 -6.03
CA ASN A 515 -10.73 -23.51 -7.46
C ASN A 515 -10.08 -22.28 -8.10
N THR A 516 -9.92 -21.19 -7.36
CA THR A 516 -9.22 -19.98 -7.81
C THR A 516 -7.74 -20.26 -8.05
N GLY A 517 -7.07 -20.89 -7.08
CA GLY A 517 -5.66 -21.28 -7.23
C GLY A 517 -5.44 -22.31 -8.34
N LEU A 518 -6.36 -23.27 -8.50
CA LEU A 518 -6.30 -24.28 -9.56
C LEU A 518 -6.54 -23.68 -10.96
N ASP A 519 -7.48 -22.74 -11.13
CA ASP A 519 -7.65 -21.98 -12.39
C ASP A 519 -6.37 -21.22 -12.73
N TRP A 520 -5.81 -20.53 -11.73
CA TRP A 520 -4.57 -19.79 -11.89
C TRP A 520 -3.42 -20.68 -12.35
N ALA A 521 -3.20 -21.82 -11.68
CA ALA A 521 -2.17 -22.80 -12.05
C ALA A 521 -2.37 -23.34 -13.47
N LEU A 522 -3.61 -23.70 -13.82
CA LEU A 522 -3.95 -24.23 -15.14
C LEU A 522 -3.67 -23.19 -16.22
N LYS A 523 -4.15 -21.96 -16.06
CA LYS A 523 -3.96 -20.90 -17.05
C LYS A 523 -2.50 -20.47 -17.17
N LEU A 524 -1.73 -20.41 -16.09
CA LEU A 524 -0.28 -20.20 -16.15
C LEU A 524 0.42 -21.30 -16.97
N SER A 525 0.06 -22.56 -16.75
CA SER A 525 0.63 -23.69 -17.50
C SER A 525 0.30 -23.65 -18.99
N GLN A 526 -0.85 -23.08 -19.38
CA GLN A 526 -1.31 -22.94 -20.76
C GLN A 526 -0.82 -21.67 -21.45
N THR A 527 -0.47 -20.64 -20.69
CA THR A 527 -0.04 -19.35 -21.25
C THR A 527 1.39 -19.45 -21.76
N ASP A 528 1.61 -19.21 -23.05
CA ASP A 528 2.92 -19.33 -23.68
C ASP A 528 3.96 -18.36 -23.09
N GLY A 529 5.14 -18.89 -22.73
CA GLY A 529 6.33 -18.14 -22.35
C GLY A 529 6.29 -17.34 -21.05
N VAL A 530 5.24 -17.47 -20.23
CA VAL A 530 5.21 -16.90 -18.87
C VAL A 530 6.03 -17.77 -17.93
N LEU A 531 7.01 -17.17 -17.25
CA LEU A 531 7.81 -17.83 -16.22
C LEU A 531 7.10 -17.74 -14.87
N TYR A 532 7.01 -18.87 -14.16
CA TYR A 532 6.30 -18.89 -12.89
C TYR A 532 6.78 -20.01 -11.96
N GLU A 533 6.60 -19.78 -10.67
CA GLU A 533 6.62 -20.78 -9.61
C GLU A 533 5.26 -20.77 -8.93
N PHE A 534 4.49 -21.85 -9.08
CA PHE A 534 3.18 -21.99 -8.44
C PHE A 534 3.26 -23.01 -7.31
N TYR A 535 2.81 -22.62 -6.11
CA TYR A 535 2.83 -23.41 -4.90
C TYR A 535 1.40 -23.64 -4.39
N MET A 536 0.98 -24.90 -4.28
CA MET A 536 -0.26 -25.30 -3.62
C MET A 536 0.08 -25.87 -2.23
N HIS A 537 -0.18 -25.11 -1.18
CA HIS A 537 0.02 -25.50 0.21
C HIS A 537 -1.17 -26.35 0.71
N LEU A 538 -0.93 -27.64 0.92
CA LEU A 538 -1.99 -28.65 1.04
C LEU A 538 -2.83 -28.55 2.31
N VAL A 539 -2.27 -27.95 3.36
CA VAL A 539 -2.90 -27.82 4.68
C VAL A 539 -3.14 -26.36 5.07
N ALA A 540 -2.84 -25.42 4.18
CA ALA A 540 -3.01 -24.00 4.44
C ALA A 540 -4.46 -23.56 4.22
N GLU A 541 -4.99 -22.86 5.22
CA GLU A 541 -6.18 -22.01 5.21
C GLU A 541 -5.79 -20.59 4.76
N HIS A 542 -6.76 -19.68 4.65
CA HIS A 542 -6.52 -18.35 4.05
C HIS A 542 -5.42 -17.55 4.76
N LEU A 543 -5.33 -17.63 6.09
CA LEU A 543 -4.38 -16.86 6.89
C LEU A 543 -3.14 -17.66 7.32
N THR A 544 -3.01 -18.92 6.92
CA THR A 544 -1.91 -19.77 7.40
C THR A 544 -0.53 -19.23 7.01
N LEU A 545 -0.35 -18.76 5.77
CA LEU A 545 0.96 -18.31 5.30
C LEU A 545 1.42 -17.03 6.01
N ILE A 546 0.52 -16.06 6.15
CA ILE A 546 0.78 -14.81 6.88
C ILE A 546 0.97 -15.05 8.39
N ALA A 547 0.29 -16.03 8.98
CA ALA A 547 0.47 -16.38 10.39
C ALA A 547 1.82 -17.06 10.69
N LEU A 548 2.37 -17.77 9.72
CA LEU A 548 3.67 -18.44 9.85
C LEU A 548 4.85 -17.54 9.50
N ASP A 549 4.61 -16.45 8.78
CA ASP A 549 5.59 -15.39 8.47
C ASP A 549 6.93 -15.95 7.93
N GLU A 550 6.83 -16.89 6.99
CA GLU A 550 7.97 -17.55 6.36
C GLU A 550 7.85 -17.45 4.84
N TRP A 551 8.73 -16.65 4.26
CA TRP A 551 8.75 -16.19 2.89
C TRP A 551 10.07 -16.46 2.16
N THR A 552 10.98 -17.26 2.74
CA THR A 552 12.34 -17.45 2.20
C THR A 552 12.29 -17.91 0.74
N LYS A 553 11.38 -18.82 0.37
CA LYS A 553 11.27 -19.32 -1.01
C LYS A 553 10.91 -18.21 -2.00
N GLU A 554 9.96 -17.33 -1.66
CA GLU A 554 9.57 -16.21 -2.51
C GLU A 554 10.65 -15.10 -2.52
N ALA A 555 11.30 -14.84 -1.39
CA ALA A 555 12.40 -13.89 -1.28
C ALA A 555 13.61 -14.33 -2.14
N GLU A 556 13.99 -15.61 -2.07
CA GLU A 556 15.10 -16.14 -2.88
C GLU A 556 14.80 -16.09 -4.38
N PHE A 557 13.58 -16.45 -4.80
CA PHE A 557 13.19 -16.36 -6.21
C PHE A 557 13.34 -14.93 -6.76
N THR A 558 12.98 -13.94 -5.94
CA THR A 558 12.96 -12.54 -6.35
C THR A 558 14.29 -11.79 -6.17
N ARG A 559 15.31 -12.42 -5.57
CA ARG A 559 16.57 -11.77 -5.15
C ARG A 559 17.25 -10.97 -6.27
N ASN A 560 17.37 -11.57 -7.45
CA ASN A 560 18.19 -11.06 -8.56
C ASN A 560 17.39 -10.66 -9.80
N LEU A 561 16.07 -10.59 -9.70
CA LEU A 561 15.22 -10.25 -10.84
C LEU A 561 15.48 -8.82 -11.30
N LYS A 562 15.48 -8.64 -12.63
CA LYS A 562 15.58 -7.34 -13.28
C LYS A 562 14.49 -7.20 -14.34
N ARG A 563 13.91 -6.01 -14.43
CA ARG A 563 12.90 -5.66 -15.41
C ARG A 563 13.47 -5.76 -16.83
N VAL A 564 12.69 -6.37 -17.73
CA VAL A 564 12.98 -6.36 -19.17
C VAL A 564 12.50 -5.03 -19.77
N LYS A 565 13.40 -4.26 -20.42
CA LYS A 565 13.03 -2.96 -21.02
C LYS A 565 12.52 -3.06 -22.46
N ASN A 566 13.30 -3.73 -23.30
CA ASN A 566 13.08 -3.79 -24.75
C ASN A 566 12.92 -5.25 -25.20
N PRO A 567 11.82 -5.92 -24.82
CA PRO A 567 11.62 -7.31 -25.18
C PRO A 567 11.44 -7.46 -26.70
N GLY A 568 11.97 -8.55 -27.27
CA GLY A 568 11.77 -8.86 -28.69
C GLY A 568 10.32 -9.16 -29.06
N ARG A 569 9.52 -9.71 -28.12
CA ARG A 569 8.10 -10.02 -28.30
C ARG A 569 7.27 -9.44 -27.17
N ILE A 570 6.15 -8.81 -27.48
CA ILE A 570 5.17 -8.31 -26.51
C ILE A 570 3.86 -9.03 -26.78
N THR A 571 3.36 -9.74 -25.77
CA THR A 571 1.97 -10.19 -25.72
C THR A 571 1.27 -9.30 -24.70
N PHE A 572 0.28 -8.53 -25.14
CA PHE A 572 -0.43 -7.59 -24.28
C PHE A 572 -1.92 -7.58 -24.56
N LYS A 573 -2.70 -7.49 -23.51
CA LYS A 573 -4.15 -7.38 -23.53
C LYS A 573 -4.58 -6.31 -22.53
N THR A 574 -5.49 -5.44 -22.93
CA THR A 574 -6.01 -4.36 -22.08
C THR A 574 -7.49 -4.13 -22.36
N ASN A 575 -8.15 -3.31 -21.55
CA ASN A 575 -9.55 -2.93 -21.72
C ASN A 575 -9.74 -1.50 -21.23
N GLU A 576 -10.41 -0.66 -22.02
CA GLU A 576 -10.65 0.76 -21.69
C GLU A 576 -11.51 0.92 -20.41
N ALA A 577 -12.32 -0.09 -20.06
CA ALA A 577 -13.09 -0.11 -18.82
C ALA A 577 -12.21 -0.16 -17.54
N PHE A 578 -10.91 -0.42 -17.67
CA PHE A 578 -9.98 -0.39 -16.55
C PHE A 578 -9.42 1.01 -16.29
N ALA A 579 -9.53 1.92 -17.27
CA ALA A 579 -8.99 3.26 -17.16
C ALA A 579 -9.87 4.15 -16.27
N TYR A 580 -9.22 5.06 -15.54
CA TYR A 580 -9.86 6.14 -14.79
C TYR A 580 -9.14 7.45 -15.12
N PRO A 581 -9.43 8.06 -16.28
CA PRO A 581 -8.71 9.24 -16.75
C PRO A 581 -8.76 10.44 -15.78
N GLU A 582 -9.80 10.54 -14.96
CA GLU A 582 -9.93 11.52 -13.87
C GLU A 582 -8.85 11.40 -12.79
N TYR A 583 -8.23 10.22 -12.66
CA TYR A 583 -7.10 9.94 -11.77
C TYR A 583 -5.80 9.73 -12.55
N ASP A 584 -5.74 10.13 -13.82
CA ASP A 584 -4.62 9.91 -14.74
C ASP A 584 -4.20 8.43 -14.86
N ILE A 585 -5.20 7.52 -14.82
CA ILE A 585 -4.99 6.09 -15.02
C ILE A 585 -5.32 5.72 -16.46
N LYS A 586 -4.33 5.15 -17.15
CA LYS A 586 -4.44 4.61 -18.50
C LYS A 586 -3.65 3.32 -18.61
N HIS A 587 -4.19 2.35 -19.34
CA HIS A 587 -3.58 1.05 -19.59
C HIS A 587 -3.32 0.82 -21.09
N ASP A 588 -2.81 1.86 -21.75
CA ASP A 588 -2.60 1.91 -23.21
C ASP A 588 -1.11 1.80 -23.60
N LYS A 589 -0.28 1.29 -22.68
CA LYS A 589 1.17 1.14 -22.84
C LYS A 589 1.64 -0.26 -22.41
N ALA A 590 2.58 -0.80 -23.18
CA ALA A 590 3.37 -1.96 -22.80
C ALA A 590 4.74 -1.90 -23.48
N TYR A 591 5.81 -1.71 -22.69
CA TYR A 591 7.19 -1.59 -23.17
C TYR A 591 7.34 -0.52 -24.28
N TRP A 592 7.66 -0.93 -25.51
CA TRP A 592 7.80 -0.06 -26.68
C TRP A 592 6.50 0.15 -27.48
N LEU A 593 5.36 -0.33 -26.96
CA LEU A 593 4.02 0.01 -27.43
C LEU A 593 3.40 1.10 -26.55
N SER A 594 2.72 2.05 -27.17
CA SER A 594 1.99 3.13 -26.48
C SER A 594 0.79 3.60 -27.29
N ASN A 595 -0.08 4.42 -26.69
CA ASN A 595 -1.26 4.99 -27.33
C ASN A 595 -2.14 3.92 -27.99
N ILE A 596 -2.27 2.76 -27.32
CA ILE A 596 -3.09 1.64 -27.77
C ILE A 596 -4.56 2.03 -27.62
N LYS A 597 -5.34 1.91 -28.70
CA LYS A 597 -6.76 2.27 -28.71
C LYS A 597 -7.61 1.16 -29.30
N GLY A 598 -8.75 0.88 -28.67
CA GLY A 598 -9.75 -0.07 -29.17
C GLY A 598 -10.55 0.47 -30.35
N ARG A 599 -11.06 -0.40 -31.22
CA ARG A 599 -12.08 0.00 -32.23
C ARG A 599 -13.46 0.06 -31.63
N SER A 600 -13.73 -0.84 -30.68
CA SER A 600 -14.95 -0.89 -29.88
C SER A 600 -14.61 -1.14 -28.43
N GLU A 601 -15.59 -0.89 -27.55
CA GLU A 601 -15.53 -1.29 -26.15
C GLU A 601 -15.20 -2.78 -26.00
N GLY A 602 -14.51 -3.11 -24.91
CA GLY A 602 -14.07 -4.46 -24.59
C GLY A 602 -12.56 -4.66 -24.72
N ASP A 603 -12.15 -5.93 -24.76
CA ASP A 603 -10.75 -6.30 -24.73
C ASP A 603 -10.04 -5.91 -26.03
N VAL A 604 -8.84 -5.36 -25.90
CA VAL A 604 -7.91 -5.04 -26.98
C VAL A 604 -6.67 -5.90 -26.78
N ALA A 605 -6.33 -6.74 -27.78
CA ALA A 605 -5.25 -7.71 -27.64
C ALA A 605 -4.25 -7.60 -28.80
N MET A 606 -2.98 -7.76 -28.46
CA MET A 606 -1.88 -7.70 -29.41
C MET A 606 -0.78 -8.69 -29.03
N ASP A 607 -0.23 -9.34 -30.06
CA ASP A 607 0.99 -10.13 -29.96
C ASP A 607 1.92 -9.69 -31.08
N ILE A 608 3.01 -9.02 -30.73
CA ILE A 608 3.92 -8.40 -31.68
C ILE A 608 5.36 -8.81 -31.38
N GLU A 609 6.09 -9.20 -32.41
CA GLU A 609 7.49 -9.60 -32.32
C GLU A 609 8.34 -8.79 -33.29
N SER A 610 9.32 -8.06 -32.75
CA SER A 610 10.41 -7.48 -33.50
C SER A 610 11.56 -8.47 -33.62
N PHE A 611 11.99 -8.72 -34.84
CA PHE A 611 13.15 -9.55 -35.15
C PHE A 611 14.43 -8.71 -35.21
N ALA A 612 14.31 -7.38 -35.13
CA ALA A 612 15.39 -6.45 -35.36
C ALA A 612 16.27 -6.24 -34.13
N CYS A 613 15.75 -6.46 -32.93
CA CYS A 613 16.57 -6.46 -31.72
C CYS A 613 17.36 -7.77 -31.59
N PRO A 614 18.44 -7.77 -30.81
CA PRO A 614 18.98 -8.98 -30.22
C PRO A 614 17.85 -9.74 -29.52
N ARG A 615 17.60 -10.97 -29.97
CA ARG A 615 16.61 -11.85 -29.34
C ARG A 615 17.30 -13.11 -28.91
N SER A 616 16.71 -13.75 -27.93
CA SER A 616 17.16 -15.07 -27.54
C SER A 616 16.04 -16.07 -27.70
N THR A 617 16.37 -17.24 -28.22
CA THR A 617 15.45 -18.37 -28.18
C THR A 617 15.49 -18.93 -26.77
N ASN A 618 14.39 -18.77 -26.05
CA ASN A 618 14.26 -19.29 -24.70
C ASN A 618 13.80 -20.74 -24.78
N ASN A 619 14.60 -21.63 -24.19
CA ASN A 619 14.14 -22.96 -23.86
C ASN A 619 13.55 -22.92 -22.45
N PHE A 620 12.43 -23.59 -22.26
CA PHE A 620 11.77 -23.67 -20.97
C PHE A 620 11.85 -25.09 -20.43
N GLU A 621 12.14 -25.21 -19.15
CA GLU A 621 11.87 -26.42 -18.38
C GLU A 621 10.53 -26.23 -17.69
N ASN A 622 9.62 -27.19 -17.88
CA ASN A 622 8.41 -27.30 -17.10
C ASN A 622 8.55 -28.51 -16.19
N GLY A 623 8.13 -28.37 -14.94
CA GLY A 623 8.26 -29.46 -13.98
C GLY A 623 7.32 -29.34 -12.80
N GLN A 624 7.37 -30.39 -11.99
CA GLN A 624 6.65 -30.49 -10.73
C GLN A 624 7.60 -31.00 -9.65
N THR A 625 7.48 -30.43 -8.46
CA THR A 625 8.21 -30.88 -7.26
C THR A 625 7.34 -30.68 -6.03
N ALA A 626 7.87 -30.97 -4.85
CA ALA A 626 7.22 -30.73 -3.57
C ALA A 626 8.23 -30.18 -2.57
N GLY A 627 7.73 -29.49 -1.55
CA GLY A 627 8.52 -28.97 -0.44
C GLY A 627 7.70 -28.82 0.82
N ASN A 628 8.34 -28.36 1.90
CA ASN A 628 7.76 -28.43 3.25
C ASN A 628 7.51 -27.06 3.93
N GLY A 629 8.02 -25.94 3.38
CA GLY A 629 7.99 -24.63 4.05
C GLY A 629 7.08 -23.58 3.39
N PRO A 630 6.33 -22.76 4.15
CA PRO A 630 6.08 -22.84 5.61
C PRO A 630 5.29 -24.09 6.02
N VAL A 631 4.50 -24.64 5.11
CA VAL A 631 3.78 -25.91 5.26
C VAL A 631 3.93 -26.73 3.97
N PRO A 632 3.67 -28.06 4.00
CA PRO A 632 3.80 -28.90 2.81
C PRO A 632 3.07 -28.36 1.58
N PHE A 633 3.78 -28.32 0.46
CA PHE A 633 3.26 -27.85 -0.82
C PHE A 633 3.63 -28.76 -1.98
N ILE A 634 2.79 -28.71 -3.01
CA ILE A 634 3.11 -29.17 -4.36
C ILE A 634 3.42 -27.95 -5.21
N GLN A 635 4.52 -28.01 -5.96
CA GLN A 635 4.97 -26.94 -6.82
C GLN A 635 4.89 -27.35 -8.28
N THR A 636 4.39 -26.47 -9.14
CA THR A 636 4.58 -26.55 -10.59
C THR A 636 5.32 -25.32 -11.07
N PHE A 637 6.13 -25.45 -12.11
CA PHE A 637 6.97 -24.35 -12.55
C PHE A 637 7.22 -24.34 -14.05
N ARG A 638 7.54 -23.14 -14.54
CA ARG A 638 8.20 -22.91 -15.82
C ARG A 638 9.43 -22.04 -15.61
N ARG A 639 10.60 -22.59 -15.90
CA ARG A 639 11.92 -21.93 -15.74
C ARG A 639 12.62 -21.79 -17.07
N LEU A 640 13.47 -20.77 -17.17
CA LEU A 640 14.35 -20.59 -18.32
C LEU A 640 15.54 -21.56 -18.22
N MET A 641 15.88 -22.21 -19.33
CA MET A 641 16.95 -23.21 -19.41
C MET A 641 18.14 -22.72 -20.23
N GLY A 642 19.33 -22.79 -19.61
CA GLY A 642 20.60 -22.45 -20.23
C GLY A 642 20.74 -20.96 -20.54
N GLU A 643 21.90 -20.59 -21.09
CA GLU A 643 22.09 -19.24 -21.60
C GLU A 643 21.21 -19.03 -22.85
N PRO A 644 20.42 -17.95 -22.91
CA PRO A 644 19.56 -17.69 -24.05
C PRO A 644 20.40 -17.63 -25.35
N VAL A 645 20.11 -18.48 -26.34
CA VAL A 645 20.85 -18.48 -27.61
C VAL A 645 20.45 -17.28 -28.44
N GLN A 646 21.41 -16.41 -28.75
CA GLN A 646 21.16 -15.21 -29.52
C GLN A 646 20.78 -15.56 -30.96
N ALA A 647 19.54 -15.22 -31.33
CA ALA A 647 19.05 -15.34 -32.69
C ALA A 647 19.62 -14.21 -33.56
N ALA A 648 19.81 -14.50 -34.85
CA ALA A 648 20.18 -13.48 -35.82
C ALA A 648 19.09 -12.39 -35.88
N SER A 649 19.51 -11.14 -35.86
CA SER A 649 18.62 -10.01 -36.03
C SER A 649 18.25 -9.86 -37.51
N GLU A 650 16.96 -9.72 -37.77
CA GLU A 650 16.40 -9.47 -39.09
C GLU A 650 15.60 -8.17 -39.00
N ASN A 651 15.81 -7.23 -39.91
CA ASN A 651 15.05 -5.97 -39.92
C ASN A 651 13.59 -6.22 -40.34
N ARG A 652 12.79 -6.82 -39.46
CA ARG A 652 11.38 -7.13 -39.67
C ARG A 652 10.59 -7.23 -38.37
N PHE A 653 9.28 -7.14 -38.45
CA PHE A 653 8.37 -7.47 -37.35
C PHE A 653 7.14 -8.25 -37.82
N THR A 654 6.52 -8.99 -36.90
CA THR A 654 5.23 -9.65 -37.09
C THR A 654 4.26 -9.21 -36.01
N ALA A 655 2.98 -9.03 -36.34
CA ALA A 655 1.96 -8.69 -35.35
C ALA A 655 0.64 -9.42 -35.59
N THR A 656 -0.02 -9.86 -34.53
CA THR A 656 -1.42 -10.30 -34.53
C THR A 656 -2.22 -9.36 -33.63
N LEU A 657 -3.25 -8.73 -34.18
CA LEU A 657 -3.98 -7.63 -33.52
C LEU A 657 -5.48 -7.95 -33.51
N SER A 658 -6.10 -7.85 -32.34
CA SER A 658 -7.53 -8.03 -32.11
C SER A 658 -8.12 -6.78 -31.48
N ASN A 659 -9.19 -6.24 -32.05
CA ASN A 659 -9.84 -4.99 -31.63
C ASN A 659 -8.92 -3.74 -31.58
N VAL A 660 -7.76 -3.73 -32.25
CA VAL A 660 -6.85 -2.56 -32.26
C VAL A 660 -7.25 -1.56 -33.34
N ALA A 661 -7.62 -0.34 -32.95
CA ALA A 661 -7.88 0.77 -33.88
C ALA A 661 -6.57 1.46 -34.28
N SER A 662 -5.75 1.77 -33.29
CA SER A 662 -4.46 2.38 -33.48
C SER A 662 -3.50 2.04 -32.35
N MET A 663 -2.21 2.04 -32.65
CA MET A 663 -1.16 2.01 -31.63
C MET A 663 0.11 2.71 -32.14
N ARG A 664 0.98 3.08 -31.21
CA ARG A 664 2.32 3.61 -31.48
C ARG A 664 3.38 2.56 -31.18
N ILE A 665 4.32 2.37 -32.12
CA ILE A 665 5.50 1.52 -31.99
C ILE A 665 6.75 2.41 -31.93
N ASP A 666 7.54 2.29 -30.86
CA ASP A 666 8.83 2.95 -30.77
C ASP A 666 9.90 2.19 -31.57
N THR A 667 10.35 2.77 -32.69
CA THR A 667 11.33 2.15 -33.60
C THR A 667 12.71 1.99 -32.98
N THR A 668 13.10 2.85 -32.04
CA THR A 668 14.40 2.76 -31.37
C THR A 668 14.38 1.60 -30.38
N ALA A 669 13.36 1.55 -29.53
CA ALA A 669 13.24 0.50 -28.51
C ALA A 669 12.89 -0.88 -29.11
N SER A 670 12.21 -0.91 -30.27
CA SER A 670 11.98 -2.13 -31.04
C SER A 670 13.12 -2.47 -32.02
N CYS A 671 14.19 -1.66 -32.07
CA CYS A 671 15.33 -1.76 -32.97
C CYS A 671 15.00 -1.77 -34.48
N LEU A 672 13.79 -1.37 -34.89
CA LEU A 672 13.37 -1.37 -36.29
C LEU A 672 14.05 -0.24 -37.06
N GLN A 673 14.61 -0.58 -38.22
CA GLN A 673 15.28 0.37 -39.12
C GLN A 673 14.42 0.64 -40.36
N ASN A 674 14.76 1.69 -41.12
CA ASN A 674 14.08 1.98 -42.39
C ASN A 674 14.12 0.77 -43.34
N GLY A 675 13.01 0.51 -44.03
CA GLY A 675 12.87 -0.65 -44.91
C GLY A 675 12.58 -1.96 -44.17
N ALA A 676 12.22 -1.94 -42.89
CA ALA A 676 11.91 -3.16 -42.15
C ALA A 676 10.70 -3.88 -42.74
N ALA A 677 10.82 -5.19 -43.00
CA ALA A 677 9.69 -5.97 -43.48
C ALA A 677 8.63 -6.14 -42.38
N TYR A 678 7.35 -6.19 -42.75
CA TYR A 678 6.28 -6.43 -41.81
C TYR A 678 5.30 -7.50 -42.31
N THR A 679 4.75 -8.25 -41.36
CA THR A 679 3.56 -9.09 -41.55
C THR A 679 2.61 -8.81 -40.40
N VAL A 680 1.46 -8.21 -40.69
CA VAL A 680 0.44 -7.87 -39.70
C VAL A 680 -0.84 -8.58 -40.03
N VAL A 681 -1.38 -9.34 -39.08
CA VAL A 681 -2.70 -9.95 -39.13
C VAL A 681 -3.62 -9.17 -38.19
N SER A 682 -4.68 -8.58 -38.72
CA SER A 682 -5.69 -7.92 -37.88
C SER A 682 -7.10 -8.35 -38.24
N ASP A 683 -7.94 -8.48 -37.23
CA ASP A 683 -9.39 -8.72 -37.34
C ASP A 683 -10.18 -7.50 -37.85
N GLY A 684 -9.54 -6.32 -37.98
CA GLY A 684 -10.16 -5.10 -38.50
C GLY A 684 -9.13 -4.10 -39.05
N PRO A 685 -9.58 -2.96 -39.61
CA PRO A 685 -8.66 -1.90 -40.04
C PRO A 685 -7.85 -1.34 -38.86
N VAL A 686 -6.55 -1.07 -39.07
CA VAL A 686 -5.65 -0.60 -38.01
C VAL A 686 -4.68 0.47 -38.51
N VAL A 687 -4.38 1.45 -37.65
CA VAL A 687 -3.37 2.50 -37.89
C VAL A 687 -2.16 2.28 -36.97
N LEU A 688 -1.00 1.97 -37.57
CA LEU A 688 0.26 1.82 -36.84
C LEU A 688 1.11 3.09 -37.01
N ASN A 689 1.34 3.79 -35.90
CA ASN A 689 2.18 4.98 -35.86
C ASN A 689 3.58 4.62 -35.37
N PHE A 690 4.62 5.06 -36.05
CA PHE A 690 6.01 4.76 -35.67
C PHE A 690 6.68 6.00 -35.08
N SER A 691 7.62 5.80 -34.15
CA SER A 691 8.32 6.93 -33.51
C SER A 691 9.17 7.78 -34.46
N ASN A 692 9.56 7.21 -35.59
CA ASN A 692 10.23 7.92 -36.70
C ASN A 692 9.29 8.71 -37.62
N GLY A 693 7.99 8.79 -37.33
CA GLY A 693 6.99 9.55 -38.08
C GLY A 693 6.29 8.80 -39.21
N LYS A 694 6.64 7.53 -39.47
CA LYS A 694 5.92 6.71 -40.45
C LYS A 694 4.55 6.30 -39.92
N VAL A 695 3.59 6.14 -40.83
CA VAL A 695 2.23 5.70 -40.52
C VAL A 695 1.82 4.62 -41.51
N LEU A 696 1.36 3.48 -41.01
CA LEU A 696 0.75 2.42 -41.81
C LEU A 696 -0.76 2.40 -41.57
N ASN A 697 -1.54 2.44 -42.65
CA ASN A 697 -2.98 2.22 -42.63
C ASN A 697 -3.24 0.85 -43.26
N LEU A 698 -3.62 -0.13 -42.46
CA LEU A 698 -3.74 -1.52 -42.89
C LEU A 698 -5.21 -1.95 -42.86
N PRO A 699 -5.72 -2.63 -43.90
CA PRO A 699 -7.06 -3.20 -43.89
C PRO A 699 -7.14 -4.42 -42.95
N ALA A 700 -8.36 -4.91 -42.71
CA ALA A 700 -8.56 -6.20 -42.07
C ALA A 700 -7.92 -7.35 -42.88
N GLY A 701 -7.44 -8.38 -42.20
CA GLY A 701 -6.76 -9.53 -42.78
C GLY A 701 -5.24 -9.45 -42.64
N THR A 702 -4.54 -10.13 -43.55
CA THR A 702 -3.06 -10.18 -43.56
C THR A 702 -2.50 -9.10 -44.48
N SER A 703 -1.66 -8.23 -43.93
CA SER A 703 -0.91 -7.22 -44.68
C SER A 703 0.60 -7.50 -44.60
N THR A 704 1.29 -7.44 -45.72
CA THR A 704 2.75 -7.55 -45.80
C THR A 704 3.35 -6.39 -46.57
N GLY A 705 4.57 -5.97 -46.21
CA GLY A 705 5.24 -4.84 -46.86
C GLY A 705 6.56 -4.47 -46.18
N ASN A 706 7.06 -3.27 -46.44
CA ASN A 706 8.25 -2.71 -45.79
C ASN A 706 7.94 -1.30 -45.25
N LEU A 707 8.53 -0.95 -44.10
CA LEU A 707 8.40 0.37 -43.47
C LEU A 707 9.08 1.46 -44.28
#